data_AF-A0A953RH21-F1
#
_entry.id   AF-A0A953RH21-F1
#
_cell.length_a   1.000
_cell.length_b   1.000
_cell.length_c   1.000
_cell.angle_alpha   90.00
_cell.angle_beta   90.00
_cell.angle_gamma   90.00
#
_symmetry.space_group_name_H-M   'P 1'
#
loop_
_entity.id
_entity.type
_entity.pdbx_description
1 polymer ?
#
loop_
_entity_poly.entity_id
_entity_poly.type
_entity_poly.pdbx_seq_one_letter_code
_entity_poly.pdbx_strand_id
1 'polypeptide(L)'
;MKRFLVALALTAACGFWLLLDAQLSGAAEARLWRYRNLGKALYENPTTQIQAVEQFRQALALAPNSAREQLNYGLALLRAGELGTGIAQLEKVQKLAPNLPHTWFNLGVTWQKQGDFDRAFPQFQGMVRRVPKEPVSHYHLGALYKLKGDTTAAIKEFEIARDLNPRLAAPHFQLYGLYRAERPQDAATELRIFQDMKKQMEGAAVPEDMDWCFYSEIYDPLDAPRLPPPAPSVYRDEKLGAGFEGVTVLALDGARPSLIAWSHERVAVYRNGSTLVPDSGLEGLRDVVFLAPGDFDNDGLPDLCVITTKGAAVYRNVNGKFQKHADLASGSFRKALWMDYDHDYDPDLFLMGDDSRLLRNNGEAGFSDETRRFPFVSGRALEIGRFEVEPDTPGFDFLVNYEGSRTVLYRDKLGGTYQASESQVALAAVEPAAMADFTGNGRLDSVVLSKDGALVLRHDVTPNYGNWIEIALSGVKNAKLALDAKIEVKAGTFYQKAIYEGVPVVFRLGARTQVDTVRITWPNGLIQNETLLPVNRVTPIKEAPRLSGSCPMIFTWNGERFEFVTDVLGVAPLGASSGDGQYFPVDHDEYVSIPGERLKARNGQYEIRVTEELREVSYIDQVKLIALDHPAGIDIVTNEKFKSPPFPEFRLFGVDRRTYPVRAHDDKGNDVLAAVRRRDQVYPDAFQRDHAGVAELHRLDLDFGAAAQANRAVLVLSGWVDWADGSTFLAAMQAHKDLTFPYIQVKDAAGQWKTVIEDMGIPSGKPKTMAVDLSGKFLSASREVQIVTNLCVYWDEIFLVEDSAAPPSRMTTVPNVSADLHFRGFSKATIHPERKQPERFDYQTVSFTSMWNPTSGNYTRYGAVDELLAEPDDRMVIMGSGDELRLLFNAGGLPELPVGWKRDFLLLVDGWAKDADANTAFSQTVLPLPFHAMSRYPYPAVERFPQDPVHAECLRQYNTRPALRLIRNLTSGTDDRLSSSVSRLSAGPR
;
A
#
# COMPACT_ATOMS: atom_id res chain seq x y z
N MET A 1 -51.60 -38.68 49.21
CA MET A 1 -50.26 -38.35 49.75
C MET A 1 -49.07 -38.62 48.82
N LYS A 2 -49.10 -39.57 47.87
CA LYS A 2 -47.97 -39.77 46.92
C LYS A 2 -47.92 -38.85 45.67
N ARG A 3 -48.93 -38.00 45.44
CA ARG A 3 -48.95 -37.02 44.32
C ARG A 3 -48.55 -35.59 44.71
N PHE A 4 -48.41 -35.29 46.00
CA PHE A 4 -48.03 -33.95 46.49
C PHE A 4 -46.52 -33.78 46.68
N LEU A 5 -45.76 -34.88 46.86
CA LEU A 5 -44.30 -34.84 46.96
C LEU A 5 -43.58 -34.80 45.60
N VAL A 6 -44.25 -35.14 44.50
CA VAL A 6 -43.64 -35.07 43.15
C VAL A 6 -43.72 -33.66 42.57
N ALA A 7 -44.70 -32.84 42.98
CA ALA A 7 -44.86 -31.46 42.50
C ALA A 7 -43.86 -30.47 43.15
N LEU A 8 -43.40 -30.74 44.37
CA LEU A 8 -42.40 -29.89 45.04
C LEU A 8 -40.95 -30.20 44.62
N ALA A 9 -40.68 -31.40 44.09
CA ALA A 9 -39.36 -31.75 43.55
C ALA A 9 -39.13 -31.25 42.11
N LEU A 10 -40.20 -31.08 41.33
CA LEU A 10 -40.12 -30.56 39.95
C LEU A 10 -40.03 -29.03 39.86
N THR A 11 -40.45 -28.30 40.89
CA THR A 11 -40.31 -26.83 40.95
C THR A 11 -38.95 -26.38 41.50
N ALA A 12 -38.25 -27.23 42.26
CA ALA A 12 -36.85 -27.00 42.64
C ALA A 12 -35.85 -27.44 41.55
N ALA A 13 -36.21 -28.41 40.68
CA ALA A 13 -35.34 -28.89 39.60
C ALA A 13 -35.39 -28.01 38.33
N CYS A 14 -36.50 -27.29 38.07
CA CYS A 14 -36.57 -26.33 36.97
C CYS A 14 -36.04 -24.93 37.32
N GLY A 15 -35.81 -24.64 38.61
CA GLY A 15 -35.19 -23.38 39.07
C GLY A 15 -33.66 -23.39 39.06
N PHE A 16 -33.02 -24.53 38.80
CA PHE A 16 -31.55 -24.69 38.84
C PHE A 16 -30.89 -24.82 37.46
N TRP A 17 -31.66 -24.78 36.37
CA TRP A 17 -31.15 -24.75 34.98
C TRP A 17 -31.32 -23.37 34.30
N LEU A 18 -31.71 -22.34 35.06
CA LEU A 18 -31.83 -20.94 34.61
C LEU A 18 -30.82 -20.00 35.28
N LEU A 19 -29.69 -20.55 35.75
CA LEU A 19 -28.56 -19.79 36.26
C LEU A 19 -27.28 -20.29 35.60
N LEU A 20 -27.02 -19.82 34.37
CA LEU A 20 -25.72 -19.26 33.96
C LEU A 20 -25.79 -18.80 32.49
N ASP A 21 -26.60 -17.78 32.22
CA ASP A 21 -26.25 -16.80 31.19
C ASP A 21 -26.76 -15.46 31.70
N ALA A 22 -25.90 -14.76 32.44
CA ALA A 22 -26.17 -13.37 32.76
C ALA A 22 -26.19 -12.61 31.43
N GLN A 23 -27.38 -12.31 30.92
CA GLN A 23 -27.53 -11.47 29.74
C GLN A 23 -26.79 -10.16 30.00
N LEU A 24 -25.71 -9.93 29.25
CA LEU A 24 -24.94 -8.70 29.32
C LEU A 24 -25.86 -7.52 28.99
N SER A 25 -25.77 -6.43 29.74
CA SER A 25 -26.41 -5.17 29.33
C SER A 25 -25.95 -4.79 27.92
N GLY A 26 -26.79 -4.12 27.10
CA GLY A 26 -26.42 -3.76 25.72
C GLY A 26 -25.11 -2.96 25.61
N ALA A 27 -24.76 -2.16 26.62
CA ALA A 27 -23.47 -1.47 26.68
C ALA A 27 -22.28 -2.41 26.98
N ALA A 28 -22.48 -3.43 27.82
CA ALA A 28 -21.46 -4.45 28.09
C ALA A 28 -21.28 -5.38 26.89
N GLU A 29 -22.35 -5.70 26.17
CA GLU A 29 -22.30 -6.46 24.92
C GLU A 29 -21.57 -5.70 23.81
N ALA A 30 -21.83 -4.39 23.66
CA ALA A 30 -21.09 -3.54 22.72
C ALA A 30 -19.58 -3.48 23.05
N ARG A 31 -19.22 -3.34 24.34
CA ARG A 31 -17.82 -3.38 24.78
C ARG A 31 -17.17 -4.75 24.55
N LEU A 32 -17.90 -5.84 24.80
CA LEU A 32 -17.42 -7.19 24.54
C LEU A 32 -17.11 -7.37 23.05
N TRP A 33 -18.03 -6.98 22.16
CA TRP A 33 -17.80 -7.01 20.71
C TRP A 33 -16.63 -6.13 20.28
N ARG A 34 -16.47 -4.95 20.89
CA ARG A 34 -15.30 -4.10 20.66
C ARG A 34 -14.00 -4.80 21.04
N TYR A 35 -13.92 -5.38 22.23
CA TYR A 35 -12.71 -6.11 22.67
C TYR A 35 -12.43 -7.35 21.82
N ARG A 36 -13.47 -8.05 21.37
CA ARG A 36 -13.36 -9.15 20.40
C ARG A 36 -12.78 -8.67 19.08
N ASN A 37 -13.35 -7.62 18.49
CA ASN A 37 -12.91 -7.07 17.20
C ASN A 37 -11.50 -6.50 17.28
N LEU A 38 -11.21 -5.72 18.32
CA LEU A 38 -9.90 -5.12 18.51
C LEU A 38 -8.86 -6.18 18.86
N GLY A 39 -9.20 -7.15 19.72
CA GLY A 39 -8.33 -8.29 20.03
C GLY A 39 -8.02 -9.12 18.80
N LYS A 40 -9.02 -9.35 17.93
CA LYS A 40 -8.84 -10.02 16.63
C LYS A 40 -7.91 -9.23 15.72
N ALA A 41 -8.19 -7.95 15.48
CA ALA A 41 -7.36 -7.08 14.64
C ALA A 41 -5.91 -7.02 15.16
N LEU A 42 -5.73 -6.93 16.48
CA LEU A 42 -4.41 -6.90 17.11
C LEU A 42 -3.73 -8.27 17.13
N TYR A 43 -4.48 -9.37 17.22
CA TYR A 43 -3.92 -10.72 17.14
C TYR A 43 -3.46 -11.04 15.73
N GLU A 44 -4.25 -10.63 14.74
CA GLU A 44 -3.99 -10.85 13.33
C GLU A 44 -2.77 -10.06 12.84
N ASN A 45 -2.54 -8.89 13.43
CA ASN A 45 -1.32 -8.14 13.28
C ASN A 45 -0.16 -8.87 14.02
N PRO A 46 0.92 -9.24 13.31
CA PRO A 46 2.02 -10.03 13.88
C PRO A 46 2.66 -9.35 15.08
N THR A 47 2.46 -8.04 15.21
CA THR A 47 3.07 -7.10 16.15
C THR A 47 2.42 -6.78 17.47
N THR A 48 1.11 -6.87 17.47
CA THR A 48 0.30 -6.34 18.56
C THR A 48 -0.17 -7.46 19.47
N GLN A 49 0.66 -8.51 19.60
CA GLN A 49 0.33 -9.74 20.30
C GLN A 49 0.04 -9.46 21.79
N ILE A 50 0.82 -8.58 22.43
CA ILE A 50 0.59 -8.16 23.82
C ILE A 50 -0.71 -7.35 23.94
N GLN A 51 -0.97 -6.44 23.00
CA GLN A 51 -2.20 -5.66 22.98
C GLN A 51 -3.41 -6.55 22.68
N ALA A 52 -3.25 -7.59 21.86
CA ALA A 52 -4.27 -8.59 21.57
C ALA A 52 -4.59 -9.42 22.82
N VAL A 53 -3.55 -9.86 23.54
CA VAL A 53 -3.68 -10.48 24.86
C VAL A 53 -4.46 -9.56 25.79
N GLU A 54 -4.16 -8.26 25.81
CA GLU A 54 -4.90 -7.29 26.62
C GLU A 54 -6.38 -7.20 26.22
N GLN A 55 -6.68 -7.05 24.93
CA GLN A 55 -8.07 -6.93 24.50
C GLN A 55 -8.85 -8.22 24.73
N PHE A 56 -8.28 -9.39 24.45
CA PHE A 56 -8.94 -10.66 24.74
C PHE A 56 -9.06 -10.93 26.24
N ARG A 57 -8.12 -10.43 27.06
CA ARG A 57 -8.27 -10.41 28.52
C ARG A 57 -9.47 -9.58 28.94
N GLN A 58 -9.66 -8.40 28.36
CA GLN A 58 -10.83 -7.56 28.62
C GLN A 58 -12.13 -8.21 28.12
N ALA A 59 -12.11 -8.86 26.95
CA ALA A 59 -13.24 -9.62 26.43
C ALA A 59 -13.62 -10.77 27.37
N LEU A 60 -12.63 -11.54 27.83
CA LEU A 60 -12.81 -12.61 28.81
C LEU A 60 -13.31 -12.08 30.16
N ALA A 61 -12.87 -10.91 30.60
CA ALA A 61 -13.36 -10.30 31.84
C ALA A 61 -14.85 -9.93 31.76
N LEU A 62 -15.34 -9.53 30.58
CA LEU A 62 -16.77 -9.27 30.35
C LEU A 62 -17.59 -10.54 30.16
N ALA A 63 -16.99 -11.63 29.66
CA ALA A 63 -17.65 -12.91 29.44
C ALA A 63 -16.81 -14.08 30.02
N PRO A 64 -16.68 -14.18 31.36
CA PRO A 64 -15.72 -15.07 32.02
C PRO A 64 -15.99 -16.57 31.81
N ASN A 65 -17.22 -16.94 31.42
CA ASN A 65 -17.61 -18.31 31.13
C ASN A 65 -17.66 -18.62 29.62
N SER A 66 -17.26 -17.68 28.76
CA SER A 66 -17.26 -17.85 27.31
C SER A 66 -16.08 -18.72 26.87
N ALA A 67 -16.37 -19.93 26.40
CA ALA A 67 -15.36 -20.81 25.79
C ALA A 67 -14.62 -20.12 24.63
N ARG A 68 -15.33 -19.25 23.89
CA ARG A 68 -14.78 -18.43 22.81
C ARG A 68 -13.75 -17.42 23.30
N GLU A 69 -14.09 -16.63 24.31
CA GLU A 69 -13.17 -15.59 24.80
C GLU A 69 -11.96 -16.21 25.48
N GLN A 70 -12.19 -17.31 26.21
CA GLN A 70 -11.11 -18.02 26.85
C GLN A 70 -10.18 -18.70 25.84
N LEU A 71 -10.73 -19.23 24.74
CA LEU A 71 -9.95 -19.76 23.63
C LEU A 71 -9.11 -18.66 22.98
N ASN A 72 -9.74 -17.55 22.59
CA ASN A 72 -9.07 -16.46 21.89
C ASN A 72 -7.99 -15.80 22.75
N TYR A 73 -8.23 -15.66 24.06
CA TYR A 73 -7.20 -15.23 25.01
C TYR A 73 -6.05 -16.24 25.09
N GLY A 74 -6.34 -17.54 25.14
CA GLY A 74 -5.32 -18.60 25.11
C GLY A 74 -4.49 -18.59 23.83
N LEU A 75 -5.13 -18.46 22.66
CA LEU A 75 -4.46 -18.34 21.37
C LEU A 75 -3.57 -17.10 21.34
N ALA A 76 -4.07 -15.95 21.79
CA ALA A 76 -3.30 -14.71 21.86
C ALA A 76 -2.06 -14.83 22.76
N LEU A 77 -2.18 -15.51 23.90
CA LEU A 77 -1.04 -15.81 24.77
C LEU A 77 -0.01 -16.71 24.07
N LEU A 78 -0.45 -17.75 23.37
CA LEU A 78 0.46 -18.60 22.59
C LEU A 78 1.20 -17.80 21.51
N ARG A 79 0.46 -16.95 20.79
CA ARG A 79 1.02 -16.10 19.74
C ARG A 79 1.99 -15.06 20.31
N ALA A 80 1.70 -14.52 21.50
CA ALA A 80 2.56 -13.60 22.25
C ALA A 80 3.79 -14.28 22.90
N GLY A 81 3.99 -15.58 22.71
CA GLY A 81 5.10 -16.33 23.32
C GLY A 81 4.88 -16.70 24.79
N GLU A 82 3.74 -16.36 25.39
CA GLU A 82 3.35 -16.78 26.75
C GLU A 82 2.81 -18.21 26.77
N LEU A 83 3.66 -19.16 26.34
CA LEU A 83 3.27 -20.54 26.05
C LEU A 83 2.62 -21.25 27.25
N GLY A 84 3.20 -21.12 28.45
CA GLY A 84 2.66 -21.79 29.65
C GLY A 84 1.25 -21.32 30.01
N THR A 85 1.02 -20.01 29.99
CA THR A 85 -0.30 -19.41 30.28
C THR A 85 -1.30 -19.75 29.18
N GLY A 86 -0.90 -19.65 27.90
CA GLY A 86 -1.75 -19.96 26.76
C GLY A 86 -2.23 -21.41 26.76
N ILE A 87 -1.31 -22.36 26.96
CA ILE A 87 -1.63 -23.79 27.11
C ILE A 87 -2.64 -24.01 28.23
N ALA A 88 -2.42 -23.41 29.40
CA ALA A 88 -3.33 -23.56 30.55
C ALA A 88 -4.74 -23.02 30.25
N GLN A 89 -4.87 -21.96 29.43
CA GLN A 89 -6.19 -21.49 28.97
C GLN A 89 -6.82 -22.44 27.95
N LEU A 90 -6.05 -22.92 26.97
CA LEU A 90 -6.56 -23.88 25.99
C LEU A 90 -7.01 -25.20 26.62
N GLU A 91 -6.30 -25.71 27.62
CA GLU A 91 -6.69 -26.92 28.35
C GLU A 91 -7.99 -26.72 29.16
N LYS A 92 -8.22 -25.53 29.71
CA LYS A 92 -9.50 -25.19 30.37
C LYS A 92 -10.65 -25.20 29.35
N VAL A 93 -10.44 -24.58 28.19
CA VAL A 93 -11.43 -24.59 27.10
C VAL A 93 -11.67 -26.01 26.61
N GLN A 94 -10.63 -26.82 26.44
CA GLN A 94 -10.76 -28.20 25.98
C GLN A 94 -11.56 -29.07 26.97
N LYS A 95 -11.47 -28.79 28.27
CA LYS A 95 -12.31 -29.44 29.29
C LYS A 95 -13.76 -28.96 29.25
N LEU A 96 -13.98 -27.66 29.04
CA LEU A 96 -15.31 -27.04 29.00
C LEU A 96 -16.08 -27.37 27.70
N ALA A 97 -15.39 -27.29 26.57
CA ALA A 97 -15.91 -27.48 25.23
C ALA A 97 -15.06 -28.52 24.48
N PRO A 98 -15.13 -29.81 24.88
CA PRO A 98 -14.28 -30.84 24.31
C PRO A 98 -14.50 -31.09 22.83
N ASN A 99 -15.57 -30.58 22.23
CA ASN A 99 -15.86 -30.70 20.79
C ASN A 99 -15.26 -29.55 19.96
N LEU A 100 -14.70 -28.52 20.58
CA LEU A 100 -14.15 -27.36 19.88
C LEU A 100 -12.79 -27.69 19.25
N PRO A 101 -12.66 -27.77 17.91
CA PRO A 101 -11.45 -28.32 17.29
C PRO A 101 -10.19 -27.46 17.49
N HIS A 102 -10.35 -26.14 17.60
CA HIS A 102 -9.28 -25.17 17.80
C HIS A 102 -8.32 -25.53 18.94
N THR A 103 -8.83 -26.01 20.09
CA THR A 103 -7.96 -26.40 21.20
C THR A 103 -7.10 -27.62 20.85
N TRP A 104 -7.66 -28.59 20.12
CA TRP A 104 -6.96 -29.83 19.75
C TRP A 104 -5.85 -29.55 18.75
N PHE A 105 -6.10 -28.72 17.73
CA PHE A 105 -5.09 -28.33 16.77
C PHE A 105 -3.95 -27.53 17.42
N ASN A 106 -4.28 -26.44 18.12
CA ASN A 106 -3.27 -25.53 18.66
C ASN A 106 -2.45 -26.16 19.80
N LEU A 107 -3.05 -26.97 20.67
CA LEU A 107 -2.28 -27.72 21.67
C LEU A 107 -1.36 -28.75 21.00
N GLY A 108 -1.82 -29.43 19.95
CA GLY A 108 -1.01 -30.38 19.18
C GLY A 108 0.23 -29.73 18.58
N VAL A 109 0.04 -28.65 17.82
CA VAL A 109 1.14 -27.89 17.20
C VAL A 109 2.09 -27.34 18.27
N THR A 110 1.55 -26.77 19.34
CA THR A 110 2.37 -26.17 20.41
C THR A 110 3.26 -27.22 21.10
N TRP A 111 2.70 -28.37 21.48
CA TRP A 111 3.49 -29.44 22.10
C TRP A 111 4.51 -30.04 21.14
N GLN A 112 4.14 -30.21 19.87
CA GLN A 112 5.06 -30.71 18.84
C GLN A 112 6.25 -29.76 18.61
N LYS A 113 6.01 -28.44 18.59
CA LYS A 113 7.08 -27.42 18.51
C LYS A 113 8.00 -27.41 19.73
N GLN A 114 7.47 -27.74 20.90
CA GLN A 114 8.27 -27.89 22.12
C GLN A 114 9.03 -29.23 22.19
N GLY A 115 8.87 -30.11 21.19
CA GLY A 115 9.46 -31.44 21.17
C GLY A 115 8.76 -32.46 22.07
N ASP A 116 7.60 -32.11 22.66
CA ASP A 116 6.82 -32.99 23.52
C ASP A 116 5.80 -33.79 22.69
N PHE A 117 6.32 -34.80 22.02
CA PHE A 117 5.51 -35.64 21.13
C PHE A 117 4.49 -36.51 21.88
N ASP A 118 4.74 -36.83 23.15
CA ASP A 118 3.82 -37.61 23.99
C ASP A 118 2.55 -36.83 24.29
N ARG A 119 2.66 -35.51 24.53
CA ARG A 119 1.50 -34.64 24.68
C ARG A 119 0.90 -34.22 23.35
N ALA A 120 1.69 -34.05 22.27
CA ALA A 120 1.17 -33.67 20.96
C ALA A 120 0.28 -34.75 20.32
N PHE A 121 0.69 -36.01 20.42
CA PHE A 121 0.01 -37.16 19.80
C PHE A 121 -1.49 -37.29 20.13
N PRO A 122 -1.93 -37.31 21.41
CA PRO A 122 -3.36 -37.39 21.73
C PRO A 122 -4.14 -36.15 21.26
N GLN A 123 -3.49 -35.00 21.05
CA GLN A 123 -4.14 -33.78 20.57
C GLN A 123 -4.53 -33.92 19.09
N PHE A 124 -3.59 -34.31 18.23
CA PHE A 124 -3.91 -34.56 16.81
C PHE A 124 -4.86 -35.73 16.62
N GLN A 125 -4.75 -36.81 17.41
CA GLN A 125 -5.77 -37.87 17.43
C GLN A 125 -7.16 -37.33 17.80
N GLY A 126 -7.23 -36.41 18.74
CA GLY A 126 -8.48 -35.75 19.09
C GLY A 126 -8.99 -34.83 18.00
N MET A 127 -8.09 -34.14 17.29
CA MET A 127 -8.42 -33.25 16.18
C MET A 127 -9.03 -34.04 15.01
N VAL A 128 -8.37 -35.11 14.55
CA VAL A 128 -8.88 -35.94 13.44
C VAL A 128 -10.20 -36.64 13.78
N ARG A 129 -10.47 -36.95 15.05
CA ARG A 129 -11.78 -37.48 15.48
C ARG A 129 -12.92 -36.46 15.34
N ARG A 130 -12.62 -35.17 15.47
CA ARG A 130 -13.62 -34.09 15.47
C ARG A 130 -13.80 -33.49 14.08
N VAL A 131 -12.70 -33.37 13.36
CA VAL A 131 -12.68 -32.87 11.99
C VAL A 131 -11.93 -33.88 11.13
N PRO A 132 -12.58 -34.99 10.75
CA PRO A 132 -11.94 -36.06 9.96
C PRO A 132 -11.56 -35.65 8.53
N LYS A 133 -11.84 -34.40 8.14
CA LYS A 133 -11.57 -33.84 6.82
C LYS A 133 -10.55 -32.70 6.85
N GLU A 134 -9.85 -32.51 7.97
CA GLU A 134 -8.81 -31.49 8.07
C GLU A 134 -7.44 -32.10 7.72
N PRO A 135 -6.86 -31.75 6.55
CA PRO A 135 -5.71 -32.47 6.01
C PRO A 135 -4.40 -32.22 6.78
N VAL A 136 -4.21 -31.05 7.40
CA VAL A 136 -2.97 -30.69 8.11
C VAL A 136 -2.80 -31.51 9.39
N SER A 137 -3.90 -31.82 10.08
CA SER A 137 -3.93 -32.64 11.29
C SER A 137 -3.62 -34.10 10.99
N HIS A 138 -4.10 -34.62 9.86
CA HIS A 138 -3.73 -35.96 9.39
C HIS A 138 -2.23 -36.02 9.05
N TYR A 139 -1.67 -34.97 8.45
CA TYR A 139 -0.22 -34.89 8.25
C TYR A 139 0.56 -34.92 9.57
N HIS A 140 0.21 -34.08 10.55
CA HIS A 140 0.90 -34.06 11.84
C HIS A 140 0.80 -35.40 12.57
N LEU A 141 -0.37 -36.03 12.53
CA LEU A 141 -0.55 -37.36 13.11
C LEU A 141 0.31 -38.41 12.40
N GLY A 142 0.42 -38.37 11.07
CA GLY A 142 1.32 -39.21 10.30
C GLY A 142 2.79 -39.00 10.64
N ALA A 143 3.22 -37.73 10.81
CA ALA A 143 4.58 -37.39 11.24
C ALA A 143 4.90 -37.94 12.63
N LEU A 144 3.95 -37.87 13.57
CA LEU A 144 4.11 -38.41 14.91
C LEU A 144 4.13 -39.95 14.93
N TYR A 145 3.32 -40.62 14.12
CA TYR A 145 3.40 -42.09 13.95
C TYR A 145 4.75 -42.51 13.38
N LYS A 146 5.26 -41.77 12.39
CA LYS A 146 6.58 -41.99 11.80
C LYS A 146 7.69 -41.83 12.84
N LEU A 147 7.63 -40.80 13.68
CA LEU A 147 8.58 -40.60 14.79
C LEU A 147 8.52 -41.74 15.82
N LYS A 148 7.34 -42.33 16.05
CA LYS A 148 7.15 -43.51 16.92
C LYS A 148 7.52 -44.85 16.26
N GLY A 149 7.94 -44.84 14.99
CA GLY A 149 8.30 -46.04 14.23
C GLY A 149 7.11 -46.84 13.70
N ASP A 150 5.87 -46.34 13.82
CA ASP A 150 4.68 -46.96 13.23
C ASP A 150 4.51 -46.50 11.78
N THR A 151 5.30 -47.08 10.89
CA THR A 151 5.31 -46.79 9.45
C THR A 151 3.94 -47.03 8.81
N THR A 152 3.23 -48.08 9.23
CA THR A 152 1.92 -48.44 8.65
C THR A 152 0.86 -47.39 8.98
N ALA A 153 0.78 -46.96 10.24
CA ALA A 153 -0.13 -45.87 10.62
C ALA A 153 0.28 -44.54 9.99
N ALA A 154 1.59 -44.25 9.90
CA ALA A 154 2.09 -43.04 9.25
C ALA A 154 1.67 -42.96 7.78
N ILE A 155 1.87 -44.03 7.01
CA ILE A 155 1.44 -44.12 5.60
C ILE A 155 -0.06 -43.82 5.49
N LYS A 156 -0.89 -44.48 6.31
CA LYS A 156 -2.34 -44.31 6.27
C LYS A 156 -2.76 -42.86 6.50
N GLU A 157 -2.20 -42.20 7.51
CA GLU A 157 -2.57 -40.81 7.82
C GLU A 157 -2.06 -39.83 6.74
N PHE A 158 -0.88 -40.06 6.16
CA PHE A 158 -0.42 -39.26 5.03
C PHE A 158 -1.26 -39.48 3.76
N GLU A 159 -1.72 -40.71 3.48
CA GLU A 159 -2.66 -40.98 2.37
C GLU A 159 -3.97 -40.21 2.57
N ILE A 160 -4.51 -40.16 3.79
CA ILE A 160 -5.71 -39.37 4.10
C ILE A 160 -5.46 -37.88 3.91
N ALA A 161 -4.34 -37.34 4.41
CA ALA A 161 -3.99 -35.93 4.24
C ALA A 161 -3.91 -35.53 2.76
N ARG A 162 -3.26 -36.38 1.95
CA ARG A 162 -3.17 -36.27 0.49
C ARG A 162 -4.55 -36.30 -0.16
N ASP A 163 -5.41 -37.25 0.20
CA ASP A 163 -6.71 -37.42 -0.43
C ASP A 163 -7.68 -36.28 -0.09
N LEU A 164 -7.57 -35.71 1.11
CA LEU A 164 -8.35 -34.56 1.56
C LEU A 164 -7.88 -33.25 0.91
N ASN A 165 -6.58 -33.09 0.71
CA ASN A 165 -6.02 -31.98 -0.04
C ASN A 165 -4.88 -32.46 -0.96
N PRO A 166 -5.19 -32.79 -2.22
CA PRO A 166 -4.19 -33.23 -3.20
C PRO A 166 -3.19 -32.14 -3.60
N ARG A 167 -3.34 -30.92 -3.07
CA ARG A 167 -2.40 -29.81 -3.24
C ARG A 167 -1.54 -29.55 -2.00
N LEU A 168 -1.62 -30.41 -0.99
CA LEU A 168 -0.76 -30.41 0.20
C LEU A 168 0.52 -31.20 -0.15
N ALA A 169 1.65 -30.51 -0.38
CA ALA A 169 2.89 -31.10 -0.87
C ALA A 169 3.58 -32.01 0.17
N ALA A 170 3.48 -31.68 1.45
CA ALA A 170 4.19 -32.36 2.52
C ALA A 170 3.78 -33.84 2.67
N PRO A 171 2.48 -34.21 2.60
CA PRO A 171 2.05 -35.61 2.51
C PRO A 171 2.70 -36.37 1.34
N HIS A 172 2.73 -35.80 0.14
CA HIS A 172 3.33 -36.45 -1.03
C HIS A 172 4.81 -36.76 -0.82
N PHE A 173 5.56 -35.83 -0.22
CA PHE A 173 6.98 -36.06 0.10
C PHE A 173 7.18 -37.14 1.16
N GLN A 174 6.35 -37.15 2.21
CA GLN A 174 6.42 -38.18 3.25
C GLN A 174 6.08 -39.57 2.69
N LEU A 175 5.01 -39.67 1.89
CA LEU A 175 4.60 -40.91 1.22
C LEU A 175 5.64 -41.42 0.25
N TYR A 176 6.24 -40.55 -0.56
CA TYR A 176 7.38 -40.90 -1.40
C TYR A 176 8.45 -41.61 -0.57
N GLY A 177 8.93 -40.97 0.50
CA GLY A 177 9.99 -41.53 1.34
C GLY A 177 9.62 -42.89 1.94
N LEU A 178 8.36 -43.08 2.34
CA LEU A 178 7.86 -44.32 2.95
C LEU A 178 7.59 -45.43 1.92
N TYR A 179 7.21 -45.10 0.69
CA TYR A 179 6.93 -46.07 -0.37
C TYR A 179 8.15 -46.61 -1.10
N ARG A 180 9.31 -45.93 -1.01
CA ARG A 180 10.52 -46.31 -1.78
C ARG A 180 10.93 -47.77 -1.63
N ALA A 181 10.71 -48.38 -0.48
CA ALA A 181 11.11 -49.76 -0.21
C ALA A 181 10.06 -50.80 -0.66
N GLU A 182 8.76 -50.50 -0.46
CA GLU A 182 7.69 -51.50 -0.55
C GLU A 182 6.71 -51.28 -1.71
N ARG A 183 6.58 -50.03 -2.20
CA ARG A 183 5.60 -49.60 -3.23
C ARG A 183 6.27 -48.68 -4.26
N PRO A 184 7.25 -49.15 -5.05
CA PRO A 184 8.09 -48.29 -5.88
C PRO A 184 7.33 -47.52 -6.98
N GLN A 185 6.25 -48.08 -7.52
CA GLN A 185 5.40 -47.41 -8.51
C GLN A 185 4.60 -46.25 -7.89
N ASP A 186 4.08 -46.46 -6.69
CA ASP A 186 3.38 -45.42 -5.94
C ASP A 186 4.37 -44.35 -5.48
N ALA A 187 5.56 -44.74 -5.01
CA ALA A 187 6.64 -43.80 -4.67
C ALA A 187 7.00 -42.88 -5.85
N ALA A 188 7.11 -43.43 -7.06
CA ALA A 188 7.39 -42.66 -8.27
C ALA A 188 6.24 -41.70 -8.61
N THR A 189 5.00 -42.12 -8.39
CA THR A 189 3.80 -41.29 -8.58
C THR A 189 3.76 -40.13 -7.59
N GLU A 190 3.93 -40.41 -6.30
CA GLU A 190 3.97 -39.39 -5.24
C GLU A 190 5.12 -38.41 -5.43
N LEU A 191 6.31 -38.91 -5.82
CA LEU A 191 7.44 -38.07 -6.14
C LEU A 191 7.16 -37.17 -7.35
N ARG A 192 6.57 -37.72 -8.42
CA ARG A 192 6.21 -36.93 -9.60
C ARG A 192 5.19 -35.86 -9.25
N ILE A 193 4.15 -36.18 -8.47
CA ILE A 193 3.15 -35.19 -8.04
C ILE A 193 3.80 -34.14 -7.15
N PHE A 194 4.62 -34.54 -6.17
CA PHE A 194 5.37 -33.60 -5.34
C PHE A 194 6.28 -32.70 -6.18
N GLN A 195 6.96 -33.24 -7.20
CA GLN A 195 7.80 -32.49 -8.13
C GLN A 195 6.98 -31.59 -9.04
N ASP A 196 5.84 -32.05 -9.56
CA ASP A 196 4.91 -31.28 -10.38
C ASP A 196 4.30 -30.13 -9.55
N MET A 197 3.97 -30.37 -8.29
CA MET A 197 3.50 -29.37 -7.34
C MET A 197 4.62 -28.41 -6.95
N LYS A 198 5.82 -28.91 -6.66
CA LYS A 198 7.01 -28.08 -6.47
C LYS A 198 7.28 -27.22 -7.70
N LYS A 199 7.04 -27.72 -8.91
CA LYS A 199 7.20 -27.04 -10.19
C LYS A 199 6.05 -26.09 -10.54
N GLN A 200 4.84 -26.35 -10.07
CA GLN A 200 3.70 -25.43 -10.16
C GLN A 200 3.73 -24.36 -9.07
N MET A 201 4.32 -24.68 -7.92
CA MET A 201 4.61 -23.76 -6.82
C MET A 201 5.98 -23.08 -6.98
N GLU A 202 6.80 -23.51 -7.95
CA GLU A 202 7.94 -22.74 -8.48
C GLU A 202 7.33 -21.46 -9.09
N GLY A 203 7.25 -20.41 -8.26
CA GLY A 203 6.60 -19.13 -8.57
C GLY A 203 5.31 -18.84 -7.80
N ALA A 204 4.74 -19.78 -7.04
CA ALA A 204 3.60 -19.52 -6.15
C ALA A 204 4.07 -19.20 -4.72
N ALA A 205 3.68 -18.02 -4.24
CA ALA A 205 4.21 -17.34 -3.06
C ALA A 205 3.72 -17.89 -1.71
N VAL A 206 3.68 -19.21 -1.47
CA VAL A 206 3.41 -19.80 -0.14
C VAL A 206 4.11 -21.17 -0.04
N PRO A 207 5.20 -21.34 0.73
CA PRO A 207 5.54 -22.65 1.27
C PRO A 207 4.37 -23.10 2.12
N GLU A 208 4.02 -24.35 1.97
CA GLU A 208 2.97 -25.00 2.73
C GLU A 208 3.17 -24.82 4.24
N ASP A 209 2.35 -23.96 4.86
CA ASP A 209 2.37 -23.69 6.30
C ASP A 209 1.62 -24.81 7.04
N MET A 210 2.37 -25.80 7.52
CA MET A 210 1.79 -26.90 8.28
C MET A 210 1.37 -26.48 9.69
N ASP A 211 1.70 -25.28 10.16
CA ASP A 211 1.22 -24.77 11.44
C ASP A 211 -0.07 -23.96 11.29
N TRP A 212 -0.52 -23.73 10.06
CA TRP A 212 -1.74 -23.01 9.75
C TRP A 212 -2.84 -23.91 9.19
N CYS A 213 -4.01 -23.80 9.80
CA CYS A 213 -5.28 -24.20 9.20
C CYS A 213 -6.37 -23.27 9.72
N PHE A 214 -7.61 -23.43 9.26
CA PHE A 214 -8.74 -22.65 9.77
C PHE A 214 -8.82 -22.62 11.32
N TYR A 215 -8.40 -23.71 11.98
CA TYR A 215 -8.49 -23.87 13.43
C TYR A 215 -7.31 -23.25 14.21
N SER A 216 -6.27 -22.71 13.55
CA SER A 216 -5.20 -21.94 14.21
C SER A 216 -5.51 -20.43 14.34
N GLU A 217 -6.59 -19.98 13.70
CA GLU A 217 -7.05 -18.60 13.77
C GLU A 217 -7.89 -18.33 15.02
N ILE A 218 -8.16 -17.04 15.31
CA ILE A 218 -9.09 -16.65 16.37
C ILE A 218 -10.43 -17.31 16.12
N TYR A 219 -10.94 -18.01 17.14
CA TYR A 219 -12.25 -18.60 17.09
C TYR A 219 -13.29 -17.49 17.24
N ASP A 220 -13.78 -17.03 16.11
CA ASP A 220 -14.86 -16.06 16.00
C ASP A 220 -16.04 -16.73 15.29
N PRO A 221 -16.67 -17.73 15.92
CA PRO A 221 -17.93 -18.27 15.41
C PRO A 221 -18.91 -17.10 15.28
N LEU A 222 -19.85 -17.21 14.33
CA LEU A 222 -20.96 -16.28 14.21
C LEU A 222 -21.89 -16.43 15.44
N ASP A 223 -21.43 -15.96 16.60
CA ASP A 223 -22.07 -16.07 17.90
C ASP A 223 -22.61 -14.70 18.32
N ALA A 224 -23.76 -14.32 17.77
CA ALA A 224 -24.75 -13.44 18.39
C ALA A 224 -25.92 -13.24 17.40
N PRO A 225 -27.16 -13.00 17.88
CA PRO A 225 -28.24 -12.63 16.98
C PRO A 225 -27.76 -11.45 16.16
N ARG A 226 -27.92 -11.51 14.83
CA ARG A 226 -27.87 -10.30 14.00
C ARG A 226 -28.69 -9.27 14.76
N LEU A 227 -28.05 -8.22 15.31
CA LEU A 227 -28.81 -7.03 15.70
C LEU A 227 -29.71 -6.78 14.49
N PRO A 228 -31.04 -6.79 14.68
CA PRO A 228 -31.96 -6.85 13.55
C PRO A 228 -31.52 -5.79 12.55
N PRO A 229 -31.48 -6.12 11.25
CA PRO A 229 -31.08 -5.16 10.24
C PRO A 229 -31.87 -3.86 10.49
N PRO A 230 -31.26 -2.70 10.24
CA PRO A 230 -31.93 -1.44 10.51
C PRO A 230 -33.36 -1.49 9.93
N ALA A 231 -34.34 -1.01 10.70
CA ALA A 231 -35.74 -1.07 10.28
C ALA A 231 -35.87 -0.54 8.84
N PRO A 232 -36.64 -1.19 7.95
CA PRO A 232 -36.78 -0.77 6.57
C PRO A 232 -37.02 0.74 6.48
N SER A 233 -36.36 1.40 5.54
CA SER A 233 -36.51 2.84 5.39
C SER A 233 -37.96 3.20 5.04
N VAL A 234 -38.50 4.17 5.77
CA VAL A 234 -39.80 4.76 5.49
C VAL A 234 -39.55 6.08 4.80
N TYR A 235 -40.15 6.25 3.63
CA TYR A 235 -39.93 7.42 2.81
C TYR A 235 -41.16 8.32 2.75
N ARG A 236 -40.92 9.63 2.60
CA ARG A 236 -41.93 10.63 2.23
C ARG A 236 -41.56 11.22 0.88
N ASP A 237 -42.46 11.08 -0.08
CA ASP A 237 -42.24 11.51 -1.46
C ASP A 237 -42.46 13.02 -1.63
N GLU A 238 -41.57 13.65 -2.39
CA GLU A 238 -41.63 15.02 -2.89
C GLU A 238 -41.41 14.98 -4.40
N LYS A 239 -42.41 15.46 -5.16
CA LYS A 239 -42.30 15.55 -6.61
C LYS A 239 -41.53 16.81 -6.99
N LEU A 240 -40.34 16.65 -7.57
CA LEU A 240 -39.49 17.75 -8.00
C LEU A 240 -39.80 18.21 -9.43
N GLY A 241 -40.20 17.28 -10.30
CA GLY A 241 -40.49 17.58 -11.69
C GLY A 241 -41.00 16.39 -12.49
N ALA A 242 -41.13 16.57 -13.81
CA ALA A 242 -41.52 15.52 -14.76
C ALA A 242 -40.76 15.67 -16.10
N GLY A 243 -40.85 14.65 -16.94
CA GLY A 243 -40.20 14.62 -18.26
C GLY A 243 -38.68 14.42 -18.19
N PHE A 244 -38.20 13.73 -17.15
CA PHE A 244 -36.79 13.35 -17.02
C PHE A 244 -36.61 11.87 -17.36
N GLU A 245 -35.43 11.55 -17.90
CA GLU A 245 -35.05 10.21 -18.36
C GLU A 245 -33.83 9.66 -17.62
N GLY A 246 -33.03 10.54 -17.02
CA GLY A 246 -31.88 10.17 -16.20
C GLY A 246 -31.67 11.08 -15.01
N VAL A 247 -30.98 10.56 -14.00
CA VAL A 247 -30.68 11.25 -12.75
C VAL A 247 -29.36 10.74 -12.16
N THR A 248 -28.58 11.64 -11.56
CA THR A 248 -27.39 11.29 -10.77
C THR A 248 -27.12 12.35 -9.69
N VAL A 249 -26.15 12.11 -8.82
CA VAL A 249 -25.77 12.96 -7.69
C VAL A 249 -24.33 13.44 -7.83
N LEU A 250 -24.05 14.65 -7.36
CA LEU A 250 -22.72 15.26 -7.34
C LEU A 250 -22.61 16.32 -6.23
N ALA A 251 -21.40 16.62 -5.75
CA ALA A 251 -21.14 17.70 -4.78
C ALA A 251 -20.91 19.05 -5.48
N LEU A 252 -21.99 19.77 -5.83
CA LEU A 252 -21.98 20.92 -6.76
C LEU A 252 -20.92 22.00 -6.45
N ASP A 253 -20.68 22.32 -5.19
CA ASP A 253 -19.75 23.36 -4.74
C ASP A 253 -18.98 22.94 -3.49
N GLY A 254 -18.65 21.64 -3.39
CA GLY A 254 -18.02 21.05 -2.21
C GLY A 254 -18.92 20.99 -0.96
N ALA A 255 -20.16 21.45 -1.07
CA ALA A 255 -21.20 21.32 -0.05
C ALA A 255 -21.88 19.93 -0.12
N ARG A 256 -23.00 19.79 0.60
CA ARG A 256 -23.85 18.59 0.60
C ARG A 256 -24.16 18.10 -0.82
N PRO A 257 -24.44 16.79 -0.98
CA PRO A 257 -24.91 16.22 -2.24
C PRO A 257 -26.00 17.06 -2.91
N SER A 258 -25.88 17.21 -4.21
CA SER A 258 -26.84 17.87 -5.10
C SER A 258 -27.27 16.90 -6.19
N LEU A 259 -28.42 17.14 -6.77
CA LEU A 259 -29.05 16.29 -7.75
C LEU A 259 -28.95 16.92 -9.14
N ILE A 260 -28.66 16.13 -10.16
CA ILE A 260 -28.82 16.53 -11.55
C ILE A 260 -29.73 15.55 -12.28
N ALA A 261 -30.69 16.07 -13.03
CA ALA A 261 -31.62 15.27 -13.82
C ALA A 261 -31.67 15.79 -15.25
N TRP A 262 -31.82 14.89 -16.22
CA TRP A 262 -31.79 15.23 -17.64
C TRP A 262 -32.83 14.46 -18.46
N SER A 263 -33.12 14.99 -19.64
CA SER A 263 -33.81 14.34 -20.76
C SER A 263 -33.31 14.92 -22.08
N HIS A 264 -33.86 14.45 -23.19
CA HIS A 264 -33.58 15.05 -24.49
C HIS A 264 -34.00 16.53 -24.58
N GLU A 265 -34.93 16.98 -23.73
CA GLU A 265 -35.44 18.35 -23.81
C GLU A 265 -34.76 19.32 -22.84
N ARG A 266 -34.13 18.85 -21.76
CA ARG A 266 -33.57 19.75 -20.74
C ARG A 266 -32.63 19.05 -19.74
N VAL A 267 -31.87 19.87 -19.02
CA VAL A 267 -31.12 19.49 -17.82
C VAL A 267 -31.55 20.40 -16.67
N ALA A 268 -31.67 19.86 -15.46
CA ALA A 268 -31.98 20.60 -14.24
C ALA A 268 -31.07 20.16 -13.09
N VAL A 269 -30.55 21.15 -12.36
CA VAL A 269 -29.70 20.94 -11.18
C VAL A 269 -30.48 21.37 -9.93
N TYR A 270 -30.50 20.53 -8.90
CA TYR A 270 -31.14 20.81 -7.61
C TYR A 270 -30.10 20.72 -6.50
N ARG A 271 -29.80 21.85 -5.88
CA ARG A 271 -28.95 21.95 -4.69
C ARG A 271 -29.66 21.33 -3.50
N ASN A 272 -28.93 20.58 -2.68
CA ASN A 272 -29.48 19.85 -1.52
C ASN A 272 -30.72 19.01 -1.92
N GLY A 273 -30.67 18.39 -3.10
CA GLY A 273 -31.68 17.47 -3.63
C GLY A 273 -32.96 18.11 -4.17
N SER A 274 -33.41 19.25 -3.66
CA SER A 274 -34.75 19.82 -3.97
C SER A 274 -34.74 21.27 -4.46
N THR A 275 -33.69 22.05 -4.18
CA THR A 275 -33.67 23.48 -4.52
C THR A 275 -33.12 23.69 -5.92
N LEU A 276 -33.98 24.01 -6.89
CA LEU A 276 -33.56 24.28 -8.26
C LEU A 276 -32.49 25.38 -8.30
N VAL A 277 -31.40 25.11 -9.02
CA VAL A 277 -30.30 26.06 -9.26
C VAL A 277 -30.55 26.74 -10.61
N PRO A 278 -30.99 28.02 -10.63
CA PRO A 278 -31.04 28.78 -11.87
C PRO A 278 -29.63 29.16 -12.31
N ASP A 279 -29.46 29.37 -13.61
CA ASP A 279 -28.22 29.78 -14.26
C ASP A 279 -27.06 28.80 -14.00
N SER A 280 -27.37 27.51 -13.93
CA SER A 280 -26.40 26.42 -13.76
C SER A 280 -25.48 26.28 -14.96
N GLY A 281 -25.81 26.90 -16.11
CA GLY A 281 -25.06 26.81 -17.36
C GLY A 281 -25.42 25.60 -18.22
N LEU A 282 -26.44 24.83 -17.82
CA LEU A 282 -26.88 23.61 -18.51
C LEU A 282 -28.29 23.75 -19.12
N GLU A 283 -29.00 24.85 -18.88
CA GLU A 283 -30.40 25.06 -19.28
C GLU A 283 -30.60 25.03 -20.80
N GLY A 284 -29.56 25.41 -21.55
CA GLY A 284 -29.52 25.38 -23.00
C GLY A 284 -29.23 24.01 -23.61
N LEU A 285 -28.83 23.02 -22.80
CA LEU A 285 -28.52 21.68 -23.31
C LEU A 285 -29.77 20.94 -23.74
N ARG A 286 -29.66 20.29 -24.90
CA ARG A 286 -30.69 19.50 -25.57
C ARG A 286 -30.06 18.21 -26.07
N ASP A 287 -30.91 17.25 -26.40
CA ASP A 287 -30.56 15.92 -26.88
C ASP A 287 -29.63 15.15 -25.94
N VAL A 288 -29.71 15.40 -24.62
CA VAL A 288 -28.85 14.76 -23.62
C VAL A 288 -29.31 13.33 -23.37
N VAL A 289 -28.37 12.40 -23.56
CA VAL A 289 -28.56 10.96 -23.37
C VAL A 289 -28.08 10.53 -21.98
N PHE A 290 -26.91 11.02 -21.56
CA PHE A 290 -26.29 10.61 -20.30
C PHE A 290 -25.36 11.69 -19.75
N LEU A 291 -25.28 11.79 -18.42
CA LEU A 291 -24.37 12.68 -17.70
C LEU A 291 -23.54 11.85 -16.71
N ALA A 292 -22.22 12.03 -16.74
CA ALA A 292 -21.29 11.41 -15.79
C ALA A 292 -20.46 12.47 -15.05
N PRO A 293 -20.68 12.66 -13.73
CA PRO A 293 -19.83 13.49 -12.88
C PRO A 293 -18.43 12.91 -12.74
N GLY A 294 -17.40 13.75 -12.83
CA GLY A 294 -15.97 13.42 -12.68
C GLY A 294 -15.17 14.65 -12.24
N ASP A 295 -13.87 14.55 -12.02
CA ASP A 295 -12.99 15.68 -11.62
C ASP A 295 -11.78 15.69 -12.55
N PHE A 296 -11.98 16.14 -13.79
CA PHE A 296 -10.97 15.94 -14.85
C PHE A 296 -9.79 16.90 -14.73
N ASP A 297 -9.96 18.04 -14.07
CA ASP A 297 -8.87 18.99 -13.83
C ASP A 297 -8.39 19.02 -12.38
N ASN A 298 -8.84 18.03 -11.59
CA ASN A 298 -8.41 17.78 -10.22
C ASN A 298 -8.52 19.04 -9.34
N ASP A 299 -9.58 19.84 -9.54
CA ASP A 299 -9.84 21.05 -8.76
C ASP A 299 -10.63 20.76 -7.47
N GLY A 300 -11.21 19.56 -7.38
CA GLY A 300 -12.00 19.08 -6.24
C GLY A 300 -13.49 19.40 -6.35
N LEU A 301 -13.94 19.90 -7.51
CA LEU A 301 -15.33 20.07 -7.87
C LEU A 301 -15.70 19.06 -8.97
N PRO A 302 -16.92 18.51 -8.92
CA PRO A 302 -17.38 17.60 -9.97
C PRO A 302 -17.72 18.36 -11.25
N ASP A 303 -16.97 18.09 -12.30
CA ASP A 303 -17.24 18.36 -13.70
C ASP A 303 -18.24 17.36 -14.30
N LEU A 304 -18.57 17.52 -15.58
CA LEU A 304 -19.49 16.62 -16.28
C LEU A 304 -18.95 16.18 -17.64
N CYS A 305 -18.94 14.88 -17.88
CA CYS A 305 -19.08 14.36 -19.24
C CYS A 305 -20.57 14.40 -19.62
N VAL A 306 -20.89 15.13 -20.68
CA VAL A 306 -22.22 15.24 -21.28
C VAL A 306 -22.26 14.45 -22.57
N ILE A 307 -23.04 13.36 -22.60
CA ILE A 307 -23.34 12.64 -23.83
C ILE A 307 -24.65 13.17 -24.41
N THR A 308 -24.60 13.56 -25.68
CA THR A 308 -25.76 13.90 -26.50
C THR A 308 -25.95 12.89 -27.62
N THR A 309 -27.05 12.99 -28.37
CA THR A 309 -27.27 12.18 -29.58
C THR A 309 -26.23 12.38 -30.68
N LYS A 310 -25.38 13.43 -30.60
CA LYS A 310 -24.36 13.78 -31.60
C LYS A 310 -22.93 13.38 -31.18
N GLY A 311 -22.72 13.13 -29.90
CA GLY A 311 -21.38 12.91 -29.34
C GLY A 311 -21.27 13.33 -27.88
N ALA A 312 -20.04 13.30 -27.36
CA ALA A 312 -19.70 13.65 -25.99
C ALA A 312 -18.92 14.96 -25.90
N ALA A 313 -19.10 15.69 -24.80
CA ALA A 313 -18.37 16.90 -24.44
C ALA A 313 -18.12 16.96 -22.93
N VAL A 314 -17.08 17.66 -22.50
CA VAL A 314 -16.79 17.89 -21.08
C VAL A 314 -17.16 19.33 -20.69
N TYR A 315 -17.77 19.47 -19.52
CA TYR A 315 -18.19 20.74 -18.93
C TYR A 315 -17.50 20.91 -17.59
N ARG A 316 -16.75 22.00 -17.46
CA ARG A 316 -16.06 22.38 -16.22
C ARG A 316 -17.02 22.99 -15.23
N ASN A 317 -16.96 22.59 -13.97
CA ASN A 317 -17.72 23.19 -12.88
C ASN A 317 -16.94 24.33 -12.22
N VAL A 318 -17.35 25.57 -12.50
CA VAL A 318 -16.77 26.74 -11.85
C VAL A 318 -17.71 27.19 -10.72
N ASN A 319 -17.49 26.63 -9.53
CA ASN A 319 -18.22 26.96 -8.29
C ASN A 319 -19.75 26.87 -8.42
N GLY A 320 -20.22 25.73 -8.92
CA GLY A 320 -21.63 25.40 -9.13
C GLY A 320 -22.23 25.88 -10.46
N LYS A 321 -21.41 26.45 -11.34
CA LYS A 321 -21.81 26.84 -12.70
C LYS A 321 -20.99 26.07 -13.74
N PHE A 322 -21.67 25.29 -14.56
CA PHE A 322 -21.05 24.49 -15.60
C PHE A 322 -20.80 25.31 -16.87
N GLN A 323 -19.60 25.16 -17.42
CA GLN A 323 -19.19 25.81 -18.67
C GLN A 323 -18.62 24.75 -19.60
N LYS A 324 -19.09 24.74 -20.87
CA LYS A 324 -18.54 23.81 -21.86
C LYS A 324 -17.05 24.07 -22.01
N HIS A 325 -16.23 23.04 -21.77
CA HIS A 325 -14.79 23.14 -21.83
C HIS A 325 -14.27 22.63 -23.18
N ALA A 326 -14.65 21.41 -23.58
CA ALA A 326 -14.24 20.84 -24.88
C ALA A 326 -15.27 19.86 -25.44
N ASP A 327 -15.34 19.76 -26.78
CA ASP A 327 -15.92 18.61 -27.45
C ASP A 327 -14.94 17.45 -27.39
N LEU A 328 -15.43 16.25 -27.04
CA LEU A 328 -14.57 15.09 -26.77
C LEU A 328 -14.54 14.14 -27.97
N ALA A 329 -15.70 13.66 -28.41
CA ALA A 329 -15.83 12.75 -29.53
C ALA A 329 -17.20 12.85 -30.17
N SER A 330 -17.26 12.74 -31.50
CA SER A 330 -18.51 12.46 -32.21
C SER A 330 -18.78 10.96 -32.24
N GLY A 331 -20.05 10.59 -32.18
CA GLY A 331 -20.47 9.19 -32.16
C GLY A 331 -21.77 8.96 -31.41
N SER A 332 -22.26 7.72 -31.46
CA SER A 332 -23.47 7.27 -30.75
C SER A 332 -23.08 6.58 -29.45
N PHE A 333 -23.01 7.35 -28.37
CA PHE A 333 -22.69 6.87 -27.03
C PHE A 333 -23.94 6.83 -26.13
N ARG A 334 -23.90 6.01 -25.08
CA ARG A 334 -25.01 5.77 -24.14
C ARG A 334 -24.59 5.91 -22.68
N LYS A 335 -23.35 5.55 -22.38
CA LYS A 335 -22.77 5.56 -21.03
C LYS A 335 -21.37 6.12 -21.08
N ALA A 336 -20.97 6.72 -19.97
CA ALA A 336 -19.62 7.17 -19.71
C ALA A 336 -19.15 6.64 -18.36
N LEU A 337 -17.87 6.30 -18.24
CA LEU A 337 -17.22 5.96 -16.99
C LEU A 337 -15.91 6.74 -16.88
N TRP A 338 -15.79 7.55 -15.82
CA TRP A 338 -14.52 8.15 -15.42
C TRP A 338 -13.67 7.12 -14.70
N MET A 339 -12.41 6.95 -15.09
CA MET A 339 -11.50 5.98 -14.50
C MET A 339 -10.07 6.28 -14.96
N ASP A 340 -9.12 6.28 -14.04
CA ASP A 340 -7.69 6.43 -14.33
C ASP A 340 -7.17 5.10 -14.93
N TYR A 341 -7.22 4.94 -16.26
CA TYR A 341 -6.97 3.63 -16.86
C TYR A 341 -5.47 3.31 -16.95
N ASP A 342 -4.62 4.34 -17.10
CA ASP A 342 -3.17 4.17 -17.20
C ASP A 342 -2.39 4.55 -15.93
N HIS A 343 -3.11 4.80 -14.84
CA HIS A 343 -2.61 4.99 -13.48
C HIS A 343 -1.71 6.21 -13.36
N ASP A 344 -2.01 7.29 -14.07
CA ASP A 344 -1.23 8.52 -14.03
C ASP A 344 -1.84 9.60 -13.10
N TYR A 345 -2.87 9.21 -12.34
CA TYR A 345 -3.66 10.04 -11.41
C TYR A 345 -4.70 10.95 -12.05
N ASP A 346 -4.74 11.06 -13.39
CA ASP A 346 -5.77 11.81 -14.11
C ASP A 346 -6.93 10.87 -14.50
N PRO A 347 -8.19 11.21 -14.18
CA PRO A 347 -9.31 10.35 -14.55
C PRO A 347 -9.58 10.44 -16.06
N ASP A 348 -9.49 9.29 -16.73
CA ASP A 348 -9.82 9.14 -18.14
C ASP A 348 -11.28 8.80 -18.38
N LEU A 349 -11.68 8.79 -19.64
CA LEU A 349 -13.08 8.63 -20.01
C LEU A 349 -13.32 7.48 -20.98
N PHE A 350 -14.04 6.47 -20.50
CA PHE A 350 -14.63 5.44 -21.35
C PHE A 350 -16.00 5.89 -21.83
N LEU A 351 -16.19 5.99 -23.15
CA LEU A 351 -17.48 6.23 -23.78
C LEU A 351 -17.99 4.94 -24.42
N MET A 352 -19.20 4.52 -24.07
CA MET A 352 -19.77 3.24 -24.50
C MET A 352 -21.15 3.42 -25.11
N GLY A 353 -21.41 2.76 -26.24
CA GLY A 353 -22.69 2.78 -26.92
C GLY A 353 -22.65 1.95 -28.20
N ASP A 354 -23.18 2.50 -29.29
CA ASP A 354 -23.04 1.89 -30.61
C ASP A 354 -21.58 2.06 -31.10
N ASP A 355 -20.93 3.14 -30.67
CA ASP A 355 -19.49 3.35 -30.72
C ASP A 355 -18.86 3.13 -29.33
N SER A 356 -17.58 2.74 -29.29
CA SER A 356 -16.78 2.69 -28.05
C SER A 356 -15.53 3.55 -28.21
N ARG A 357 -15.23 4.40 -27.22
CA ARG A 357 -14.02 5.22 -27.17
C ARG A 357 -13.35 5.15 -25.81
N LEU A 358 -12.03 5.20 -25.81
CA LEU A 358 -11.23 5.56 -24.65
C LEU A 358 -10.58 6.90 -24.93
N LEU A 359 -10.90 7.90 -24.12
CA LEU A 359 -10.30 9.22 -24.18
C LEU A 359 -9.43 9.43 -22.95
N ARG A 360 -8.12 9.52 -23.17
CA ARG A 360 -7.15 9.76 -22.12
C ARG A 360 -7.06 11.24 -21.79
N ASN A 361 -7.05 11.58 -20.51
CA ASN A 361 -6.90 12.93 -20.02
C ASN A 361 -5.42 13.29 -19.85
N ASN A 362 -4.87 14.14 -20.70
CA ASN A 362 -3.46 14.53 -20.64
C ASN A 362 -3.28 15.85 -19.86
N GLY A 363 -4.10 16.07 -18.82
CA GLY A 363 -4.17 17.32 -18.06
C GLY A 363 -4.35 18.57 -18.94
N GLU A 364 -3.42 19.52 -18.84
CA GLU A 364 -3.47 20.79 -19.59
C GLU A 364 -3.39 20.61 -21.13
N ALA A 365 -2.86 19.48 -21.61
CA ALA A 365 -2.80 19.16 -23.05
C ALA A 365 -4.17 18.68 -23.60
N GLY A 366 -5.17 18.46 -22.74
CA GLY A 366 -6.52 18.03 -23.13
C GLY A 366 -6.62 16.51 -23.38
N PHE A 367 -7.64 16.08 -24.12
CA PHE A 367 -7.94 14.66 -24.31
C PHE A 367 -7.33 14.07 -25.59
N SER A 368 -6.79 12.85 -25.50
CA SER A 368 -6.34 12.05 -26.66
C SER A 368 -7.18 10.78 -26.85
N ASP A 369 -7.37 10.36 -28.09
CA ASP A 369 -8.13 9.13 -28.41
C ASP A 369 -7.20 7.89 -28.42
N GLU A 370 -7.27 7.09 -27.35
CA GLU A 370 -6.49 5.85 -27.18
C GLU A 370 -7.28 4.59 -27.59
N THR A 371 -8.45 4.75 -28.23
CA THR A 371 -9.37 3.65 -28.59
C THR A 371 -8.69 2.52 -29.35
N ARG A 372 -7.70 2.83 -30.20
CA ARG A 372 -7.00 1.82 -31.01
C ARG A 372 -6.06 0.91 -30.19
N ARG A 373 -5.60 1.39 -29.04
CA ARG A 373 -4.68 0.66 -28.15
C ARG A 373 -5.43 -0.15 -27.11
N PHE A 374 -6.67 0.25 -26.80
CA PHE A 374 -7.52 -0.48 -25.87
C PHE A 374 -8.17 -1.71 -26.52
N PRO A 375 -8.25 -2.86 -25.82
CA PRO A 375 -8.77 -4.11 -26.39
C PRO A 375 -10.30 -4.16 -26.42
N PHE A 376 -10.96 -3.14 -26.98
CA PHE A 376 -12.42 -3.15 -27.10
C PHE A 376 -12.90 -4.36 -27.90
N VAL A 377 -13.98 -4.96 -27.41
CA VAL A 377 -14.65 -6.05 -28.10
C VAL A 377 -15.71 -5.47 -29.02
N SER A 378 -15.81 -5.99 -30.24
CA SER A 378 -16.83 -5.57 -31.19
C SER A 378 -18.24 -5.90 -30.68
N GLY A 379 -19.13 -4.92 -30.77
CA GLY A 379 -20.53 -5.05 -30.40
C GLY A 379 -21.07 -3.73 -29.86
N ARG A 380 -22.40 -3.66 -29.75
CA ARG A 380 -23.09 -2.51 -29.16
C ARG A 380 -23.08 -2.63 -27.63
N ALA A 381 -22.39 -1.72 -26.95
CA ALA A 381 -22.34 -1.66 -25.50
C ALA A 381 -23.61 -1.02 -24.94
N LEU A 382 -24.18 -1.63 -23.91
CA LEU A 382 -25.45 -1.25 -23.29
C LEU A 382 -25.25 -0.66 -21.89
N GLU A 383 -24.32 -1.22 -21.13
CA GLU A 383 -24.01 -0.80 -19.76
C GLU A 383 -22.52 -1.01 -19.49
N ILE A 384 -21.92 -0.10 -18.72
CA ILE A 384 -20.56 -0.20 -18.21
C ILE A 384 -20.60 0.02 -16.69
N GLY A 385 -19.83 -0.75 -15.95
CA GLY A 385 -19.81 -0.65 -14.50
C GLY A 385 -18.56 -1.25 -13.91
N ARG A 386 -18.07 -0.63 -12.84
CA ARG A 386 -16.91 -1.07 -12.08
C ARG A 386 -17.15 -2.47 -11.52
N PHE A 387 -16.11 -3.28 -11.54
CA PHE A 387 -16.15 -4.65 -11.06
C PHE A 387 -14.81 -4.99 -10.44
N GLU A 388 -14.77 -5.70 -9.32
CA GLU A 388 -13.50 -6.03 -8.67
C GLU A 388 -13.30 -7.54 -8.74
N VAL A 389 -12.30 -7.99 -9.49
CA VAL A 389 -11.96 -9.43 -9.54
C VAL A 389 -11.18 -9.83 -8.29
N GLU A 390 -10.27 -8.96 -7.85
CA GLU A 390 -9.41 -9.17 -6.70
C GLU A 390 -9.45 -7.96 -5.77
N PRO A 391 -9.84 -8.16 -4.49
CA PRO A 391 -9.93 -7.07 -3.53
C PRO A 391 -8.56 -6.47 -3.20
N ASP A 392 -8.54 -5.19 -2.85
CA ASP A 392 -7.35 -4.47 -2.38
C ASP A 392 -6.19 -4.43 -3.40
N THR A 393 -6.51 -4.48 -4.69
CA THR A 393 -5.55 -4.23 -5.77
C THR A 393 -5.66 -2.78 -6.27
N PRO A 394 -4.57 -2.22 -6.82
CA PRO A 394 -4.61 -0.91 -7.48
C PRO A 394 -5.34 -0.94 -8.83
N GLY A 395 -5.70 -2.12 -9.35
CA GLY A 395 -6.30 -2.27 -10.67
C GLY A 395 -7.75 -1.78 -10.76
N PHE A 396 -8.10 -1.17 -11.90
CA PHE A 396 -9.42 -0.66 -12.22
C PHE A 396 -10.19 -1.60 -13.15
N ASP A 397 -10.58 -2.75 -12.61
CA ASP A 397 -11.37 -3.73 -13.33
C ASP A 397 -12.80 -3.22 -13.62
N PHE A 398 -13.37 -3.59 -14.77
CA PHE A 398 -14.75 -3.23 -15.11
C PHE A 398 -15.44 -4.25 -16.02
N LEU A 399 -16.77 -4.25 -15.99
CA LEU A 399 -17.63 -5.05 -16.86
C LEU A 399 -18.33 -4.17 -17.88
N VAL A 400 -18.57 -4.74 -19.06
CA VAL A 400 -19.43 -4.15 -20.10
C VAL A 400 -20.45 -5.18 -20.54
N ASN A 401 -21.73 -4.82 -20.46
CA ASN A 401 -22.81 -5.60 -21.07
C ASN A 401 -22.95 -5.17 -22.53
N TYR A 402 -22.89 -6.13 -23.45
CA TYR A 402 -23.13 -5.95 -24.87
C TYR A 402 -24.49 -6.54 -25.28
N GLU A 403 -25.01 -6.08 -26.41
CA GLU A 403 -26.17 -6.67 -27.06
C GLU A 403 -25.97 -8.17 -27.33
N GLY A 404 -27.04 -8.96 -27.28
CA GLY A 404 -26.98 -10.42 -27.43
C GLY A 404 -26.66 -11.19 -26.13
N SER A 405 -26.82 -10.57 -24.95
CA SER A 405 -26.58 -11.17 -23.63
C SER A 405 -25.12 -11.58 -23.39
N ARG A 406 -24.18 -10.82 -23.99
CA ARG A 406 -22.75 -11.01 -23.84
C ARG A 406 -22.23 -10.02 -22.81
N THR A 407 -21.44 -10.47 -21.84
CA THR A 407 -20.76 -9.58 -20.89
C THR A 407 -19.26 -9.82 -20.94
N VAL A 408 -18.50 -8.74 -21.04
CA VAL A 408 -17.04 -8.79 -21.10
C VAL A 408 -16.47 -8.16 -19.84
N LEU A 409 -15.54 -8.87 -19.20
CA LEU A 409 -14.66 -8.38 -18.16
C LEU A 409 -13.41 -7.79 -18.79
N TYR A 410 -13.14 -6.54 -18.48
CA TYR A 410 -11.90 -5.84 -18.74
C TYR A 410 -11.08 -5.87 -17.46
N ARG A 411 -10.04 -6.69 -17.46
CA ARG A 411 -9.13 -6.82 -16.31
C ARG A 411 -7.91 -5.95 -16.52
N ASP A 412 -7.67 -5.07 -15.57
CA ASP A 412 -6.52 -4.19 -15.54
C ASP A 412 -5.26 -4.99 -15.19
N LYS A 413 -4.19 -4.77 -15.95
CA LYS A 413 -2.85 -5.35 -15.76
C LYS A 413 -1.83 -4.30 -15.35
N LEU A 414 -2.30 -3.09 -15.00
CA LEU A 414 -1.55 -1.88 -14.69
C LEU A 414 -0.80 -1.33 -15.91
N GLY A 415 -0.23 -0.13 -15.76
CA GLY A 415 0.50 0.57 -16.83
C GLY A 415 -0.31 0.73 -18.12
N GLY A 416 -1.61 1.04 -18.00
CA GLY A 416 -2.53 1.22 -19.13
C GLY A 416 -2.86 -0.04 -19.93
N THR A 417 -2.47 -1.23 -19.44
CA THR A 417 -2.67 -2.49 -20.17
C THR A 417 -3.88 -3.25 -19.65
N TYR A 418 -4.82 -3.58 -20.54
CA TYR A 418 -6.04 -4.31 -20.19
C TYR A 418 -6.15 -5.65 -20.92
N GLN A 419 -6.85 -6.59 -20.28
CA GLN A 419 -7.20 -7.87 -20.86
C GLN A 419 -8.72 -8.04 -20.89
N ALA A 420 -9.29 -8.20 -22.09
CA ALA A 420 -10.69 -8.51 -22.27
C ALA A 420 -10.96 -10.04 -22.21
N SER A 421 -12.01 -10.45 -21.51
CA SER A 421 -12.45 -11.85 -21.45
C SER A 421 -13.96 -11.94 -21.24
N GLU A 422 -14.60 -13.00 -21.73
CA GLU A 422 -16.02 -13.25 -21.46
C GLU A 422 -16.26 -13.47 -19.96
N SER A 423 -17.34 -12.88 -19.44
CA SER A 423 -17.78 -13.03 -18.05
C SER A 423 -19.13 -13.76 -17.99
N GLN A 424 -19.28 -14.64 -17.01
CA GLN A 424 -20.57 -15.24 -16.66
C GLN A 424 -21.41 -14.34 -15.73
N VAL A 425 -20.80 -13.30 -15.18
CA VAL A 425 -21.44 -12.29 -14.34
C VAL A 425 -21.80 -11.11 -15.22
N ALA A 426 -23.09 -10.75 -15.24
CA ALA A 426 -23.61 -9.59 -15.96
C ALA A 426 -23.93 -8.44 -15.01
N LEU A 427 -23.78 -7.20 -15.48
CA LEU A 427 -24.26 -6.03 -14.75
C LEU A 427 -25.80 -6.06 -14.73
N ALA A 428 -26.40 -5.79 -13.58
CA ALA A 428 -27.84 -5.63 -13.47
C ALA A 428 -28.27 -4.35 -14.23
N ALA A 429 -29.41 -4.40 -14.92
CA ALA A 429 -30.03 -3.20 -15.45
C ALA A 429 -30.43 -2.30 -14.28
N VAL A 430 -29.84 -1.11 -14.20
CA VAL A 430 -30.04 -0.21 -13.08
C VAL A 430 -31.09 0.84 -13.47
N GLU A 431 -32.25 0.81 -12.81
CA GLU A 431 -33.23 1.89 -12.91
C GLU A 431 -32.55 3.22 -12.51
N PRO A 432 -32.78 4.32 -13.26
CA PRO A 432 -32.15 5.60 -12.97
C PRO A 432 -32.68 6.13 -11.63
N ALA A 433 -31.87 5.92 -10.61
CA ALA A 433 -32.13 6.28 -9.23
C ALA A 433 -30.82 6.75 -8.61
N ALA A 434 -30.92 7.64 -7.64
CA ALA A 434 -29.77 8.09 -6.88
C ALA A 434 -30.08 8.07 -5.39
N MET A 435 -29.06 7.99 -4.54
CA MET A 435 -29.23 8.00 -3.10
C MET A 435 -28.12 8.83 -2.47
N ALA A 436 -28.46 9.74 -1.57
CA ALA A 436 -27.51 10.58 -0.86
C ALA A 436 -28.17 11.21 0.37
N ASP A 437 -27.36 11.72 1.29
CA ASP A 437 -27.87 12.62 2.33
C ASP A 437 -27.90 14.07 1.83
N PHE A 438 -28.98 14.43 1.16
CA PHE A 438 -29.14 15.79 0.62
C PHE A 438 -29.31 16.85 1.72
N THR A 439 -29.65 16.44 2.94
CA THR A 439 -30.00 17.35 4.04
C THR A 439 -28.93 17.43 5.13
N GLY A 440 -27.89 16.60 5.08
CA GLY A 440 -26.81 16.54 6.08
C GLY A 440 -27.28 16.08 7.46
N ASN A 441 -28.35 15.28 7.52
CA ASN A 441 -28.93 14.77 8.76
C ASN A 441 -28.55 13.30 9.05
N GLY A 442 -27.69 12.73 8.21
CA GLY A 442 -27.24 11.35 8.20
C GLY A 442 -28.24 10.35 7.64
N ARG A 443 -29.30 10.82 6.97
CA ARG A 443 -30.35 9.97 6.42
C ARG A 443 -30.19 9.89 4.92
N LEU A 444 -30.29 8.66 4.42
CA LEU A 444 -30.10 8.37 3.02
C LEU A 444 -31.42 8.56 2.28
N ASP A 445 -31.59 9.73 1.67
CA ASP A 445 -32.73 10.01 0.81
C ASP A 445 -32.56 9.27 -0.53
N SER A 446 -33.68 8.92 -1.17
CA SER A 446 -33.69 8.23 -2.46
C SER A 446 -34.37 9.07 -3.52
N VAL A 447 -33.74 9.25 -4.67
CA VAL A 447 -34.37 9.83 -5.85
C VAL A 447 -34.70 8.73 -6.83
N VAL A 448 -35.95 8.71 -7.30
CA VAL A 448 -36.41 7.77 -8.31
C VAL A 448 -37.07 8.50 -9.48
N LEU A 449 -36.84 7.96 -10.68
CA LEU A 449 -37.63 8.29 -11.85
C LEU A 449 -38.74 7.26 -12.01
N SER A 450 -39.97 7.74 -12.08
CA SER A 450 -41.10 6.89 -12.44
C SER A 450 -41.12 6.61 -13.95
N LYS A 451 -41.89 5.60 -14.37
CA LYS A 451 -42.01 5.22 -15.79
C LYS A 451 -42.55 6.34 -16.70
N ASP A 452 -43.31 7.28 -16.14
CA ASP A 452 -43.82 8.48 -16.82
C ASP A 452 -42.83 9.67 -16.75
N GLY A 453 -41.61 9.46 -16.25
CA GLY A 453 -40.55 10.45 -16.17
C GLY A 453 -40.72 11.47 -15.04
N ALA A 454 -41.54 11.19 -14.02
CA ALA A 454 -41.63 12.02 -12.83
C ALA A 454 -40.40 11.82 -11.94
N LEU A 455 -39.77 12.93 -11.57
CA LEU A 455 -38.63 12.95 -10.64
C LEU A 455 -39.15 13.11 -9.23
N VAL A 456 -38.99 12.05 -8.42
CA VAL A 456 -39.49 12.00 -7.05
C VAL A 456 -38.32 11.84 -6.09
N LEU A 457 -38.11 12.86 -5.25
CA LEU A 457 -37.21 12.79 -4.10
C LEU A 457 -37.97 12.19 -2.92
N ARG A 458 -37.44 11.10 -2.37
CA ARG A 458 -38.02 10.34 -1.28
C ARG A 458 -37.17 10.59 -0.04
N HIS A 459 -37.66 11.44 0.84
CA HIS A 459 -37.00 11.78 2.10
C HIS A 459 -37.09 10.62 3.08
N ASP A 460 -35.97 10.14 3.63
CA ASP A 460 -36.01 9.10 4.66
C ASP A 460 -36.52 9.71 5.97
N VAL A 461 -37.75 9.32 6.35
CA VAL A 461 -38.43 9.76 7.57
C VAL A 461 -38.54 8.63 8.59
N THR A 462 -37.69 7.60 8.47
CA THR A 462 -37.75 6.40 9.30
C THR A 462 -37.70 6.75 10.79
N PRO A 463 -38.75 6.39 11.57
CA PRO A 463 -38.73 6.51 13.02
C PRO A 463 -37.64 5.60 13.61
N ASN A 464 -36.96 6.04 14.66
CA ASN A 464 -35.86 5.28 15.29
C ASN A 464 -34.79 4.81 14.28
N TYR A 465 -34.35 5.72 13.39
CA TYR A 465 -33.36 5.45 12.36
C TYR A 465 -32.07 4.80 12.90
N GLY A 466 -31.75 5.06 14.17
CA GLY A 466 -30.55 4.58 14.84
C GLY A 466 -29.38 5.52 14.59
N ASN A 467 -28.20 5.06 15.00
CA ASN A 467 -26.96 5.75 14.77
C ASN A 467 -26.46 5.53 13.34
N TRP A 468 -25.65 6.46 12.86
CA TRP A 468 -25.08 6.47 11.52
C TRP A 468 -23.67 7.04 11.53
N ILE A 469 -22.94 6.90 10.43
CA ILE A 469 -21.73 7.66 10.15
C ILE A 469 -21.74 8.02 8.67
N GLU A 470 -21.32 9.24 8.33
CA GLU A 470 -21.16 9.66 6.94
C GLU A 470 -19.68 9.93 6.69
N ILE A 471 -19.13 9.35 5.63
CA ILE A 471 -17.70 9.44 5.30
C ILE A 471 -17.55 10.34 4.08
N ALA A 472 -16.78 11.42 4.23
CA ALA A 472 -16.40 12.32 3.13
C ALA A 472 -14.89 12.20 2.91
N LEU A 473 -14.47 11.88 1.69
CA LEU A 473 -13.07 11.72 1.33
C LEU A 473 -12.55 12.93 0.55
N SER A 474 -11.27 13.23 0.74
CA SER A 474 -10.50 14.18 -0.09
C SER A 474 -9.16 13.56 -0.44
N GLY A 475 -8.90 13.40 -1.74
CA GLY A 475 -7.60 12.97 -2.26
C GLY A 475 -6.51 14.01 -2.01
N VAL A 476 -5.26 13.56 -2.05
CA VAL A 476 -4.05 14.39 -2.05
C VAL A 476 -3.19 14.05 -3.25
N LYS A 477 -2.86 12.77 -3.44
CA LYS A 477 -2.12 12.27 -4.59
C LYS A 477 -3.07 11.72 -5.65
N ASN A 478 -4.13 11.04 -5.21
CA ASN A 478 -5.26 10.73 -6.07
C ASN A 478 -6.07 12.01 -6.35
N ALA A 479 -6.92 11.97 -7.38
CA ALA A 479 -7.90 13.02 -7.65
C ALA A 479 -8.61 13.49 -6.37
N LYS A 480 -8.82 14.80 -6.20
CA LYS A 480 -9.35 15.40 -4.98
C LYS A 480 -10.73 14.86 -4.62
N LEU A 481 -11.59 14.58 -5.60
CA LEU A 481 -12.87 13.89 -5.36
C LEU A 481 -12.73 12.42 -4.94
N ALA A 482 -11.53 11.83 -5.01
CA ALA A 482 -11.23 10.47 -4.57
C ALA A 482 -12.18 9.42 -5.18
N LEU A 483 -12.54 9.62 -6.46
CA LEU A 483 -13.30 8.63 -7.23
C LEU A 483 -12.59 7.28 -7.11
N ASP A 484 -13.36 6.22 -6.90
CA ASP A 484 -12.86 4.83 -6.82
C ASP A 484 -12.15 4.42 -5.54
N ALA A 485 -12.04 5.33 -4.57
CA ALA A 485 -11.69 4.95 -3.22
C ALA A 485 -12.73 3.98 -2.63
N LYS A 486 -12.27 2.93 -1.96
CA LYS A 486 -13.12 1.91 -1.33
C LYS A 486 -13.20 2.20 0.16
N ILE A 487 -14.41 2.27 0.70
CA ILE A 487 -14.66 2.52 2.13
C ILE A 487 -15.26 1.27 2.76
N GLU A 488 -14.59 0.74 3.78
CA GLU A 488 -15.09 -0.36 4.59
C GLU A 488 -15.34 0.12 6.02
N VAL A 489 -16.55 -0.09 6.54
CA VAL A 489 -16.95 0.33 7.90
C VAL A 489 -17.25 -0.88 8.76
N LYS A 490 -16.53 -1.00 9.88
CA LYS A 490 -16.71 -2.05 10.89
C LYS A 490 -17.21 -1.46 12.21
N ALA A 491 -18.30 -2.01 12.75
CA ALA A 491 -18.82 -1.64 14.07
C ALA A 491 -19.48 -2.85 14.77
N GLY A 492 -18.81 -3.47 15.73
CA GLY A 492 -19.24 -4.74 16.30
C GLY A 492 -19.39 -5.81 15.20
N THR A 493 -20.55 -6.42 15.08
CA THR A 493 -20.86 -7.37 13.99
C THR A 493 -21.21 -6.72 12.64
N PHE A 494 -21.44 -5.40 12.59
CA PHE A 494 -21.75 -4.71 11.34
C PHE A 494 -20.50 -4.56 10.50
N TYR A 495 -20.65 -4.83 9.21
CA TYR A 495 -19.67 -4.58 8.16
C TYR A 495 -20.42 -4.13 6.91
N GLN A 496 -19.91 -3.09 6.26
CA GLN A 496 -20.37 -2.67 4.95
C GLN A 496 -19.19 -2.08 4.18
N LYS A 497 -19.10 -2.42 2.89
CA LYS A 497 -18.16 -1.84 1.92
C LYS A 497 -18.95 -0.95 0.95
N ALA A 498 -18.36 0.16 0.54
CA ALA A 498 -18.89 1.06 -0.49
C ALA A 498 -17.75 1.59 -1.36
N ILE A 499 -18.06 1.95 -2.60
CA ILE A 499 -17.16 2.71 -3.49
C ILE A 499 -17.53 4.18 -3.35
N TYR A 500 -16.52 5.05 -3.29
CA TYR A 500 -16.70 6.49 -3.21
C TYR A 500 -16.87 7.06 -4.63
N GLU A 501 -18.02 7.69 -4.87
CA GLU A 501 -18.39 8.26 -6.17
C GLU A 501 -18.28 9.80 -6.17
N GLY A 502 -17.36 10.35 -5.38
CA GLY A 502 -17.14 11.80 -5.27
C GLY A 502 -18.14 12.53 -4.38
N VAL A 503 -19.02 11.80 -3.68
CA VAL A 503 -19.97 12.35 -2.71
C VAL A 503 -19.94 11.58 -1.39
N PRO A 504 -20.18 12.24 -0.24
CA PRO A 504 -20.17 11.58 1.05
C PRO A 504 -21.12 10.37 1.15
N VAL A 505 -20.66 9.30 1.80
CA VAL A 505 -21.38 8.02 1.88
C VAL A 505 -21.87 7.75 3.30
N VAL A 506 -23.17 7.52 3.45
CA VAL A 506 -23.82 7.21 4.73
C VAL A 506 -23.84 5.70 5.01
N PHE A 507 -23.42 5.33 6.22
CA PHE A 507 -23.52 3.98 6.76
C PHE A 507 -24.48 3.97 7.96
N ARG A 508 -25.54 3.16 7.89
CA ARG A 508 -26.54 3.04 8.96
C ARG A 508 -26.13 1.98 9.97
N LEU A 509 -25.75 2.41 11.17
CA LEU A 509 -25.14 1.56 12.20
C LEU A 509 -26.16 0.95 13.17
N GLY A 510 -27.41 1.42 13.18
CA GLY A 510 -28.46 0.93 14.08
C GLY A 510 -28.17 1.34 15.53
N ALA A 511 -28.29 0.44 16.50
CA ALA A 511 -28.08 0.78 17.92
C ALA A 511 -26.61 1.04 18.33
N ARG A 512 -25.65 0.89 17.41
CA ARG A 512 -24.21 0.94 17.70
C ARG A 512 -23.73 2.36 17.91
N THR A 513 -23.03 2.63 19.02
CA THR A 513 -22.68 4.01 19.44
C THR A 513 -21.27 4.45 19.04
N GLN A 514 -20.50 3.59 18.39
CA GLN A 514 -19.13 3.87 17.95
C GLN A 514 -18.80 3.02 16.72
N VAL A 515 -17.95 3.53 15.83
CA VAL A 515 -17.34 2.78 14.73
C VAL A 515 -15.97 2.30 15.18
N ASP A 516 -15.69 1.00 14.98
CA ASP A 516 -14.42 0.41 15.38
C ASP A 516 -13.31 0.85 14.42
N THR A 517 -13.56 0.66 13.12
CA THR A 517 -12.62 0.98 12.03
C THR A 517 -13.38 1.44 10.78
N VAL A 518 -12.87 2.49 10.15
CA VAL A 518 -13.13 2.84 8.75
C VAL A 518 -11.83 2.63 7.98
N ARG A 519 -11.82 1.69 7.04
CA ARG A 519 -10.70 1.47 6.13
C ARG A 519 -11.01 2.13 4.79
N ILE A 520 -10.04 2.88 4.28
CA ILE A 520 -10.06 3.47 2.96
C ILE A 520 -8.95 2.78 2.16
N THR A 521 -9.30 2.14 1.06
CA THR A 521 -8.34 1.74 0.03
C THR A 521 -8.43 2.79 -1.07
N TRP A 522 -7.43 3.66 -1.16
CA TRP A 522 -7.34 4.70 -2.17
C TRP A 522 -7.05 4.11 -3.55
N PRO A 523 -7.38 4.82 -4.66
CA PRO A 523 -7.18 4.31 -6.02
C PRO A 523 -5.75 3.83 -6.31
N ASN A 524 -4.74 4.58 -5.85
CA ASN A 524 -3.32 4.20 -5.92
C ASN A 524 -2.90 2.98 -5.05
N GLY A 525 -3.85 2.33 -4.37
CA GLY A 525 -3.61 1.17 -3.50
C GLY A 525 -3.17 1.50 -2.08
N LEU A 526 -3.07 2.79 -1.70
CA LEU A 526 -2.80 3.18 -0.31
C LEU A 526 -3.96 2.72 0.60
N ILE A 527 -3.65 2.04 1.70
CA ILE A 527 -4.66 1.68 2.71
C ILE A 527 -4.52 2.61 3.91
N GLN A 528 -5.60 3.32 4.24
CA GLN A 528 -5.70 4.21 5.39
C GLN A 528 -6.80 3.72 6.34
N ASN A 529 -6.47 3.52 7.62
CA ASN A 529 -7.44 3.11 8.64
C ASN A 529 -7.65 4.25 9.64
N GLU A 530 -8.90 4.66 9.82
CA GLU A 530 -9.34 5.53 10.91
C GLU A 530 -10.06 4.68 11.96
N THR A 531 -9.76 4.87 13.24
CA THR A 531 -10.31 4.03 14.33
C THR A 531 -11.03 4.85 15.38
N LEU A 532 -11.94 4.19 16.11
CA LEU A 532 -12.68 4.79 17.23
C LEU A 532 -13.53 6.01 16.83
N LEU A 533 -13.97 6.05 15.57
CA LEU A 533 -14.70 7.18 15.04
C LEU A 533 -16.08 7.32 15.72
N PRO A 534 -16.44 8.54 16.14
CA PRO A 534 -17.74 8.81 16.75
C PRO A 534 -18.87 8.74 15.71
N VAL A 535 -20.05 8.29 16.14
CA VAL A 535 -21.26 8.20 15.31
C VAL A 535 -22.01 9.54 15.25
N ASN A 536 -23.03 9.59 14.38
CA ASN A 536 -23.98 10.67 14.15
C ASN A 536 -23.32 11.97 13.69
N ARG A 537 -22.37 11.85 12.75
CA ARG A 537 -21.69 12.99 12.14
C ARG A 537 -21.14 12.64 10.76
N VAL A 538 -20.88 13.70 10.00
CA VAL A 538 -19.96 13.68 8.86
C VAL A 538 -18.54 13.58 9.40
N THR A 539 -17.78 12.63 8.88
CA THR A 539 -16.36 12.42 9.19
C THR A 539 -15.56 12.70 7.92
N PRO A 540 -14.95 13.89 7.79
CA PRO A 540 -14.03 14.17 6.70
C PRO A 540 -12.72 13.41 6.93
N ILE A 541 -12.25 12.69 5.92
CA ILE A 541 -11.00 11.94 5.92
C ILE A 541 -10.19 12.39 4.70
N LYS A 542 -9.04 13.01 4.96
CA LYS A 542 -8.10 13.41 3.93
C LYS A 542 -7.09 12.28 3.71
N GLU A 543 -6.72 12.03 2.45
CA GLU A 543 -5.62 11.11 2.11
C GLU A 543 -4.36 11.51 2.88
N ALA A 544 -3.75 10.54 3.56
CA ALA A 544 -2.51 10.78 4.26
C ALA A 544 -1.40 11.14 3.25
N PRO A 545 -0.67 12.26 3.42
CA PRO A 545 0.37 12.71 2.48
C PRO A 545 1.63 11.87 2.61
N ARG A 546 1.57 10.60 2.21
CA ARG A 546 2.64 9.60 2.34
C ARG A 546 3.22 9.27 0.99
N LEU A 547 4.49 8.91 0.98
CA LEU A 547 5.09 8.25 -0.17
C LEU A 547 4.51 6.83 -0.31
N SER A 548 4.11 6.46 -1.52
CA SER A 548 3.71 5.09 -1.88
C SER A 548 4.92 4.15 -1.96
N GLY A 549 6.10 4.67 -2.32
CA GLY A 549 7.41 4.01 -2.30
C GLY A 549 8.53 4.99 -1.91
N SER A 550 9.56 4.48 -1.22
CA SER A 550 10.88 5.08 -1.02
C SER A 550 11.85 3.95 -0.64
N CYS A 551 13.12 4.20 -0.92
CA CYS A 551 14.26 3.32 -0.67
C CYS A 551 14.44 2.95 0.82
N PRO A 552 15.14 1.83 1.15
CA PRO A 552 15.34 1.35 2.52
C PRO A 552 16.01 2.37 3.45
N MET A 553 15.66 2.32 4.75
CA MET A 553 16.04 3.31 5.78
C MET A 553 17.22 2.82 6.61
N ILE A 554 18.23 3.67 6.82
CA ILE A 554 19.41 3.38 7.65
C ILE A 554 19.28 3.99 9.05
N PHE A 555 19.56 3.17 10.06
CA PHE A 555 19.70 3.60 11.45
C PHE A 555 21.02 3.13 12.05
N THR A 556 21.61 3.94 12.91
CA THR A 556 22.89 3.65 13.58
C THR A 556 22.80 3.88 15.08
N TRP A 557 23.56 3.11 15.85
CA TRP A 557 23.70 3.35 17.28
C TRP A 557 24.65 4.52 17.55
N ASN A 558 24.14 5.63 18.08
CA ASN A 558 24.92 6.85 18.33
C ASN A 558 25.64 6.89 19.69
N GLY A 559 25.54 5.81 20.49
CA GLY A 559 26.06 5.75 21.86
C GLY A 559 24.96 5.74 22.93
N GLU A 560 23.79 6.27 22.60
CA GLU A 560 22.65 6.38 23.53
C GLU A 560 21.39 5.69 23.00
N ARG A 561 21.13 5.83 21.69
CA ARG A 561 19.97 5.24 21.01
C ARG A 561 20.27 5.00 19.53
N PHE A 562 19.37 4.29 18.86
CA PHE A 562 19.37 4.25 17.40
C PHE A 562 18.79 5.55 16.85
N GLU A 563 19.40 6.09 15.81
CA GLU A 563 18.89 7.29 15.14
C GLU A 563 18.85 7.09 13.64
N PHE A 564 17.86 7.73 13.00
CA PHE A 564 17.68 7.72 11.56
C PHE A 564 18.78 8.54 10.88
N VAL A 565 19.57 7.91 10.00
CA VAL A 565 20.65 8.55 9.26
C VAL A 565 20.13 9.17 7.98
N THR A 566 19.68 8.31 7.06
CA THR A 566 19.09 8.62 5.74
C THR A 566 18.51 7.34 5.14
N ASP A 567 17.95 7.40 3.94
CA ASP A 567 17.68 6.28 3.04
C ASP A 567 18.87 5.89 2.15
N VAL A 568 18.81 4.73 1.50
CA VAL A 568 19.83 4.17 0.59
C VAL A 568 19.18 3.41 -0.56
N LEU A 569 19.88 3.27 -1.69
CA LEU A 569 19.41 2.69 -2.96
C LEU A 569 18.45 3.59 -3.76
N GLY A 570 18.42 4.89 -3.45
CA GLY A 570 17.71 5.87 -4.30
C GLY A 570 18.36 6.12 -5.65
N VAL A 571 19.60 5.66 -5.80
CA VAL A 571 20.33 5.62 -7.07
C VAL A 571 19.93 4.43 -7.96
N ALA A 572 19.19 3.46 -7.42
CA ALA A 572 18.84 2.19 -8.07
C ALA A 572 17.33 1.91 -8.15
N PRO A 573 16.47 2.85 -8.63
CA PRO A 573 15.03 2.63 -8.74
C PRO A 573 14.70 1.64 -9.85
N LEU A 574 14.47 0.38 -9.49
CA LEU A 574 14.35 -0.73 -10.42
C LEU A 574 13.02 -0.71 -11.16
N GLY A 575 13.07 -0.40 -12.45
CA GLY A 575 11.88 -0.42 -13.31
C GLY A 575 10.93 0.76 -13.10
N ALA A 576 11.35 1.82 -12.41
CA ALA A 576 10.59 3.06 -12.35
C ALA A 576 10.49 3.70 -13.75
N SER A 577 9.27 4.00 -14.19
CA SER A 577 9.01 4.59 -15.51
C SER A 577 9.54 6.03 -15.59
N SER A 578 10.15 6.38 -16.72
CA SER A 578 10.51 7.77 -17.07
C SER A 578 9.39 8.51 -17.79
N GLY A 579 8.23 7.89 -17.99
CA GLY A 579 7.04 8.46 -18.63
C GLY A 579 7.04 8.42 -20.16
N ASP A 580 8.20 8.29 -20.80
CA ASP A 580 8.38 8.20 -22.27
C ASP A 580 8.35 6.76 -22.81
N GLY A 581 7.86 5.81 -22.00
CA GLY A 581 7.88 4.37 -22.29
C GLY A 581 9.25 3.71 -22.09
N GLN A 582 10.23 4.46 -21.55
CA GLN A 582 11.47 3.90 -21.00
C GLN A 582 11.39 3.82 -19.47
N TYR A 583 12.47 3.30 -18.88
CA TYR A 583 12.65 3.18 -17.43
C TYR A 583 13.97 3.82 -17.04
N PHE A 584 14.04 4.35 -15.82
CA PHE A 584 15.27 4.95 -15.33
C PHE A 584 16.42 3.93 -15.30
N PRO A 585 17.61 4.30 -15.79
CA PRO A 585 18.80 3.49 -15.61
C PRO A 585 19.16 3.47 -14.11
N VAL A 586 19.72 2.36 -13.66
CA VAL A 586 20.04 2.13 -12.24
C VAL A 586 21.55 2.11 -12.02
N ASP A 587 22.00 2.80 -10.98
CA ASP A 587 23.35 2.72 -10.44
C ASP A 587 23.28 1.88 -9.16
N HIS A 588 23.80 0.66 -9.17
CA HIS A 588 23.46 -0.34 -8.16
C HIS A 588 24.25 -0.20 -6.85
N ASP A 589 25.37 0.55 -6.83
CA ASP A 589 26.17 0.77 -5.64
C ASP A 589 26.06 2.19 -5.08
N GLU A 590 25.71 2.31 -3.81
CA GLU A 590 25.60 3.60 -3.11
C GLU A 590 26.54 3.66 -1.90
N TYR A 591 27.28 4.77 -1.77
CA TYR A 591 28.12 5.07 -0.62
C TYR A 591 27.46 6.08 0.30
N VAL A 592 26.92 5.62 1.42
CA VAL A 592 26.29 6.49 2.43
C VAL A 592 27.32 6.96 3.46
N SER A 593 27.42 8.28 3.64
CA SER A 593 28.30 8.87 4.65
C SER A 593 27.67 8.80 6.05
N ILE A 594 28.41 8.26 7.02
CA ILE A 594 28.00 8.15 8.43
C ILE A 594 29.06 8.83 9.30
N PRO A 595 28.77 10.02 9.87
CA PRO A 595 29.68 10.67 10.80
C PRO A 595 30.02 9.81 12.02
N GLY A 596 31.25 9.86 12.50
CA GLY A 596 31.74 9.01 13.58
C GLY A 596 31.05 9.21 14.92
N GLU A 597 30.42 10.36 15.16
CA GLU A 597 29.55 10.60 16.31
C GLU A 597 28.21 9.86 16.23
N ARG A 598 27.75 9.54 15.03
CA ARG A 598 26.48 8.85 14.77
C ARG A 598 26.59 7.33 14.75
N LEU A 599 27.82 6.79 14.73
CA LEU A 599 28.09 5.35 14.83
C LEU A 599 29.14 5.05 15.91
N LYS A 600 28.66 4.69 17.10
CA LYS A 600 29.49 4.32 18.25
C LYS A 600 29.51 2.80 18.45
N ALA A 601 30.63 2.30 18.94
CA ALA A 601 30.75 0.89 19.28
C ALA A 601 29.92 0.57 20.54
N ARG A 602 29.20 -0.54 20.50
CA ARG A 602 28.48 -1.13 21.63
C ARG A 602 28.94 -2.57 21.79
N ASN A 603 29.44 -2.93 22.97
CA ASN A 603 29.99 -4.26 23.25
C ASN A 603 31.08 -4.71 22.24
N GLY A 604 31.93 -3.78 21.80
CA GLY A 604 33.01 -4.06 20.85
C GLY A 604 32.57 -4.17 19.38
N GLN A 605 31.33 -3.82 19.05
CA GLN A 605 30.79 -3.90 17.69
C GLN A 605 30.14 -2.58 17.26
N TYR A 606 30.22 -2.24 15.97
CA TYR A 606 29.34 -1.25 15.36
C TYR A 606 28.05 -1.93 14.93
N GLU A 607 26.93 -1.24 15.10
CA GLU A 607 25.60 -1.78 14.84
C GLU A 607 24.81 -0.85 13.91
N ILE A 608 24.43 -1.38 12.76
CA ILE A 608 23.66 -0.70 11.73
C ILE A 608 22.37 -1.49 11.48
N ARG A 609 21.28 -0.77 11.23
CA ARG A 609 19.98 -1.33 10.84
C ARG A 609 19.57 -0.77 9.50
N VAL A 610 19.11 -1.66 8.64
CA VAL A 610 18.45 -1.29 7.38
C VAL A 610 17.02 -1.80 7.47
N THR A 611 16.02 -0.95 7.28
CA THR A 611 14.60 -1.35 7.38
C THR A 611 13.86 -1.02 6.09
N GLU A 612 12.99 -1.91 5.66
CA GLU A 612 12.05 -1.67 4.56
C GLU A 612 10.74 -1.14 5.14
N GLU A 613 10.52 0.18 5.08
CA GLU A 613 9.41 0.84 5.76
C GLU A 613 8.22 1.10 4.83
N LEU A 614 8.32 0.87 3.52
CA LEU A 614 7.32 1.29 2.54
C LEU A 614 6.84 0.13 1.67
N ARG A 615 5.97 0.42 0.68
CA ARG A 615 5.42 -0.58 -0.24
C ARG A 615 6.42 -0.89 -1.34
N GLU A 616 7.57 -1.43 -0.96
CA GLU A 616 8.68 -1.73 -1.85
C GLU A 616 9.28 -3.12 -1.60
N VAL A 617 10.07 -3.56 -2.56
CA VAL A 617 10.96 -4.72 -2.46
C VAL A 617 12.40 -4.22 -2.58
N SER A 618 13.19 -4.44 -1.53
CA SER A 618 14.63 -4.18 -1.55
C SER A 618 15.39 -5.47 -1.87
N TYR A 619 16.32 -5.39 -2.82
CA TYR A 619 17.22 -6.46 -3.24
C TYR A 619 18.66 -6.05 -2.90
N ILE A 620 19.23 -6.59 -1.83
CA ILE A 620 20.56 -6.17 -1.34
C ILE A 620 21.55 -7.32 -1.54
N ASP A 621 22.63 -7.07 -2.28
CA ASP A 621 23.64 -8.07 -2.63
C ASP A 621 24.96 -7.90 -1.87
N GLN A 622 25.32 -6.67 -1.50
CA GLN A 622 26.47 -6.42 -0.64
C GLN A 622 26.18 -5.31 0.36
N VAL A 623 26.68 -5.49 1.60
CA VAL A 623 26.81 -4.37 2.54
C VAL A 623 28.20 -4.38 3.15
N LYS A 624 28.94 -3.28 2.98
CA LYS A 624 30.32 -3.13 3.47
C LYS A 624 30.48 -1.83 4.26
N LEU A 625 30.87 -1.96 5.52
CA LEU A 625 31.24 -0.82 6.36
C LEU A 625 32.73 -0.51 6.19
N ILE A 626 33.04 0.76 5.95
CA ILE A 626 34.40 1.26 5.75
C ILE A 626 34.67 2.33 6.80
N ALA A 627 35.68 2.13 7.64
CA ALA A 627 36.21 3.18 8.51
C ALA A 627 37.02 4.16 7.66
N LEU A 628 36.63 5.43 7.69
CA LEU A 628 37.28 6.52 6.97
C LEU A 628 38.02 7.40 7.97
N ASP A 629 39.33 7.18 8.07
CA ASP A 629 40.20 8.02 8.90
C ASP A 629 40.67 9.22 8.07
N HIS A 630 40.59 10.43 8.62
CA HIS A 630 41.05 11.65 7.95
C HIS A 630 41.39 12.77 8.96
N PRO A 631 42.15 13.81 8.56
CA PRO A 631 42.43 14.95 9.43
C PRO A 631 41.14 15.59 9.96
N ALA A 632 41.07 15.85 11.26
CA ALA A 632 39.86 16.36 11.92
C ALA A 632 39.42 17.74 11.44
N GLY A 633 40.33 18.51 10.82
CA GLY A 633 40.05 19.84 10.24
C GLY A 633 39.61 19.81 8.77
N ILE A 634 39.48 18.63 8.15
CA ILE A 634 39.00 18.47 6.78
C ILE A 634 37.73 17.64 6.84
N ASP A 635 36.59 18.21 6.42
CA ASP A 635 35.36 17.43 6.26
C ASP A 635 35.41 16.66 4.93
N ILE A 636 34.77 15.50 4.88
CA ILE A 636 34.73 14.67 3.68
C ILE A 636 33.33 14.68 3.12
N VAL A 637 33.24 14.87 1.81
CA VAL A 637 31.99 14.77 1.06
C VAL A 637 32.10 13.61 0.08
N THR A 638 31.12 12.73 0.12
CA THR A 638 30.84 11.74 -0.92
C THR A 638 29.82 12.30 -1.91
N ASN A 639 29.72 11.69 -3.09
CA ASN A 639 28.82 12.14 -4.13
C ASN A 639 27.47 11.39 -4.06
N GLU A 640 26.69 11.62 -3.01
CA GLU A 640 25.42 10.91 -2.76
C GLU A 640 24.28 11.47 -3.63
N LYS A 641 24.31 11.18 -4.94
CA LYS A 641 23.35 11.69 -5.90
C LYS A 641 22.83 10.64 -6.88
N PHE A 642 21.57 10.76 -7.25
CA PHE A 642 21.02 10.13 -8.45
C PHE A 642 21.42 10.97 -9.67
N LYS A 643 21.89 10.31 -10.74
CA LYS A 643 22.27 10.97 -11.99
C LYS A 643 22.16 9.99 -13.16
N SER A 644 21.76 10.48 -14.33
CA SER A 644 21.77 9.65 -15.54
C SER A 644 23.19 9.27 -16.00
N PRO A 645 23.37 8.14 -16.72
CA PRO A 645 24.65 7.71 -17.27
C PRO A 645 25.38 8.82 -18.08
N PRO A 646 26.72 8.90 -18.00
CA PRO A 646 27.60 8.05 -17.21
C PRO A 646 27.44 8.32 -15.71
N PHE A 647 27.34 7.23 -14.94
CA PHE A 647 27.24 7.28 -13.49
C PHE A 647 28.54 7.81 -12.88
N PRO A 648 28.45 8.57 -11.77
CA PRO A 648 29.64 9.17 -11.16
C PRO A 648 30.52 8.10 -10.52
N GLU A 649 31.81 8.05 -10.89
CA GLU A 649 32.78 7.22 -10.16
C GLU A 649 32.87 7.63 -8.68
N PHE A 650 33.09 6.65 -7.80
CA PHE A 650 33.34 6.90 -6.39
C PHE A 650 34.55 7.83 -6.20
N ARG A 651 34.33 8.96 -5.53
CA ARG A 651 35.37 9.96 -5.23
C ARG A 651 35.08 10.66 -3.91
N LEU A 652 36.15 10.89 -3.14
CA LEU A 652 36.12 11.71 -1.93
C LEU A 652 36.54 13.14 -2.23
N PHE A 653 35.78 14.10 -1.71
CA PHE A 653 36.08 15.52 -1.80
C PHE A 653 36.43 16.05 -0.40
N GLY A 654 37.60 16.65 -0.27
CA GLY A 654 38.03 17.30 0.97
C GLY A 654 37.47 18.71 1.09
N VAL A 655 36.95 19.06 2.24
CA VAL A 655 36.42 20.39 2.55
C VAL A 655 37.21 20.98 3.72
N ASP A 656 38.26 21.73 3.40
CA ASP A 656 39.08 22.48 4.36
C ASP A 656 38.56 23.92 4.55
N ARG A 657 38.03 24.52 3.49
CA ARG A 657 37.45 25.87 3.48
C ARG A 657 36.16 25.91 2.66
N ARG A 658 35.08 26.32 3.33
CA ARG A 658 33.77 26.56 2.71
C ARG A 658 33.69 28.01 2.22
N THR A 659 33.44 28.20 0.93
CA THR A 659 33.16 29.52 0.34
C THR A 659 31.68 29.64 0.02
N TYR A 660 30.92 30.24 0.93
CA TYR A 660 29.48 30.47 0.75
C TYR A 660 29.22 31.58 -0.27
N PRO A 661 28.05 31.57 -0.94
CA PRO A 661 27.63 32.69 -1.78
C PRO A 661 27.54 33.98 -0.95
N VAL A 662 27.84 35.11 -1.58
CA VAL A 662 27.63 36.45 -1.02
C VAL A 662 26.22 36.97 -1.28
N ARG A 663 25.52 36.42 -2.29
CA ARG A 663 24.11 36.64 -2.58
C ARG A 663 23.48 35.36 -3.12
N ALA A 664 22.22 35.10 -2.77
CA ALA A 664 21.43 34.03 -3.38
C ALA A 664 19.98 34.52 -3.57
N HIS A 665 19.42 34.33 -4.76
CA HIS A 665 18.02 34.68 -5.05
C HIS A 665 17.30 33.53 -5.74
N ASP A 666 16.00 33.38 -5.45
CA ASP A 666 15.13 32.50 -6.23
C ASP A 666 14.69 33.16 -7.55
N ASP A 667 13.92 32.44 -8.35
CA ASP A 667 13.40 32.88 -9.65
C ASP A 667 12.45 34.09 -9.55
N LYS A 668 11.87 34.32 -8.37
CA LYS A 668 10.96 35.42 -8.02
C LYS A 668 11.70 36.63 -7.48
N GLY A 669 13.02 36.54 -7.30
CA GLY A 669 13.88 37.61 -6.81
C GLY A 669 13.91 37.74 -5.29
N ASN A 670 13.39 36.78 -4.54
CA ASN A 670 13.49 36.77 -3.08
C ASN A 670 14.92 36.47 -2.65
N ASP A 671 15.41 37.14 -1.62
CA ASP A 671 16.70 36.81 -1.00
C ASP A 671 16.56 35.52 -0.19
N VAL A 672 17.28 34.48 -0.62
CA VAL A 672 17.28 33.14 0.00
C VAL A 672 18.65 32.79 0.59
N LEU A 673 19.55 33.77 0.71
CA LEU A 673 20.91 33.55 1.21
C LEU A 673 20.96 32.90 2.59
N ALA A 674 20.04 33.27 3.48
CA ALA A 674 19.98 32.70 4.82
C ALA A 674 19.61 31.20 4.81
N ALA A 675 18.76 30.78 3.86
CA ALA A 675 18.24 29.42 3.72
C ALA A 675 19.24 28.44 3.10
N VAL A 676 20.24 28.92 2.35
CA VAL A 676 21.24 28.06 1.68
C VAL A 676 22.63 28.08 2.34
N ARG A 677 22.74 28.63 3.55
CA ARG A 677 24.03 28.84 4.24
C ARG A 677 24.29 27.87 5.38
N ARG A 678 23.30 27.11 5.84
CA ARG A 678 23.43 26.21 6.99
C ARG A 678 22.37 25.13 6.94
N ARG A 679 22.72 23.93 7.40
CA ARG A 679 21.79 22.80 7.49
C ARG A 679 20.84 22.96 8.67
N ASP A 680 19.78 23.73 8.51
CA ASP A 680 18.77 24.00 9.55
C ASP A 680 17.33 23.65 9.12
N GLN A 681 17.19 23.04 7.95
CA GLN A 681 15.93 22.61 7.35
C GLN A 681 14.98 23.76 7.01
N VAL A 682 15.57 24.89 6.66
CA VAL A 682 14.87 26.04 6.07
C VAL A 682 15.30 26.12 4.62
N TYR A 683 14.38 25.82 3.71
CA TYR A 683 14.68 25.71 2.28
C TYR A 683 14.10 26.89 1.50
N PRO A 684 14.72 27.29 0.37
CA PRO A 684 14.01 28.02 -0.67
C PRO A 684 12.82 27.18 -1.17
N ASP A 685 11.59 27.67 -1.02
CA ASP A 685 10.35 26.91 -1.29
C ASP A 685 9.28 27.73 -2.03
N ALA A 686 9.65 28.85 -2.66
CA ALA A 686 8.70 29.78 -3.26
C ALA A 686 8.05 29.28 -4.58
N PHE A 687 8.63 28.26 -5.21
CA PHE A 687 8.11 27.66 -6.45
C PHE A 687 6.73 27.04 -6.22
N GLN A 688 5.82 27.24 -7.18
CA GLN A 688 4.52 26.58 -7.16
C GLN A 688 4.66 25.13 -7.64
N ARG A 689 3.84 24.25 -7.11
CA ARG A 689 3.73 22.84 -7.53
C ARG A 689 2.34 22.57 -8.05
N ASP A 690 2.22 21.75 -9.09
CA ASP A 690 0.94 21.24 -9.54
C ASP A 690 0.45 20.08 -8.66
N HIS A 691 -0.73 19.57 -8.97
CA HIS A 691 -1.39 18.51 -8.20
C HIS A 691 -0.64 17.17 -8.30
N ALA A 692 0.10 16.93 -9.39
CA ALA A 692 0.95 15.76 -9.56
C ALA A 692 2.23 15.86 -8.72
N GLY A 693 2.53 17.04 -8.15
CA GLY A 693 3.69 17.27 -7.31
C GLY A 693 4.92 17.68 -8.09
N VAL A 694 4.76 18.19 -9.31
CA VAL A 694 5.82 18.76 -10.14
C VAL A 694 5.88 20.27 -9.95
N ALA A 695 7.08 20.85 -9.86
CA ALA A 695 7.23 22.29 -9.70
C ALA A 695 7.09 23.02 -11.06
N GLU A 696 6.73 24.30 -11.03
CA GLU A 696 7.04 25.18 -12.16
C GLU A 696 8.56 25.24 -12.39
N LEU A 697 8.99 25.54 -13.62
CA LEU A 697 10.41 25.76 -13.90
C LEU A 697 10.92 26.93 -13.04
N HIS A 698 11.84 26.63 -12.14
CA HIS A 698 12.40 27.59 -11.20
C HIS A 698 13.92 27.55 -11.25
N ARG A 699 14.53 28.58 -10.68
CA ARG A 699 15.98 28.73 -10.63
C ARG A 699 16.46 29.25 -9.30
N LEU A 700 17.70 28.91 -8.98
CA LEU A 700 18.44 29.44 -7.84
C LEU A 700 19.70 30.12 -8.36
N ASP A 701 19.76 31.45 -8.21
CA ASP A 701 20.87 32.30 -8.65
C ASP A 701 21.83 32.50 -7.48
N LEU A 702 23.06 31.99 -7.60
CA LEU A 702 24.11 32.04 -6.57
C LEU A 702 25.26 32.93 -7.04
N ASP A 703 25.69 33.89 -6.22
CA ASP A 703 26.85 34.74 -6.50
C ASP A 703 27.95 34.47 -5.47
N PHE A 704 29.09 33.93 -5.92
CA PHE A 704 30.25 33.64 -5.07
C PHE A 704 31.31 34.76 -5.07
N GLY A 705 31.01 35.92 -5.64
CA GLY A 705 31.89 37.09 -5.64
C GLY A 705 33.25 36.81 -6.28
N ALA A 706 34.32 36.92 -5.50
CA ALA A 706 35.71 36.79 -5.98
C ALA A 706 36.31 35.38 -5.82
N ALA A 707 35.49 34.36 -5.57
CA ALA A 707 35.93 32.96 -5.39
C ALA A 707 36.46 32.33 -6.69
N ALA A 708 37.09 31.16 -6.58
CA ALA A 708 37.51 30.29 -7.67
C ALA A 708 38.24 31.03 -8.81
N GLN A 709 39.14 31.98 -8.49
CA GLN A 709 39.82 32.80 -9.50
C GLN A 709 40.65 31.96 -10.48
N ALA A 710 41.18 30.82 -10.01
CA ALA A 710 41.91 29.85 -10.81
C ALA A 710 41.01 28.97 -11.71
N ASN A 711 39.69 29.22 -11.75
CA ASN A 711 38.70 28.39 -12.43
C ASN A 711 38.76 26.91 -11.95
N ARG A 712 39.00 26.72 -10.65
CA ARG A 712 38.97 25.43 -9.97
C ARG A 712 37.95 25.54 -8.86
N ALA A 713 36.92 24.71 -8.92
CA ALA A 713 35.82 24.77 -7.98
C ALA A 713 35.03 23.46 -7.99
N VAL A 714 34.60 23.02 -6.82
CA VAL A 714 33.57 22.01 -6.62
C VAL A 714 32.42 22.68 -5.89
N LEU A 715 31.23 22.62 -6.47
CA LEU A 715 30.00 23.04 -5.83
C LEU A 715 29.49 21.89 -4.96
N VAL A 716 29.43 22.12 -3.66
CA VAL A 716 28.90 21.16 -2.68
C VAL A 716 27.51 21.64 -2.28
N LEU A 717 26.54 20.74 -2.39
CA LEU A 717 25.14 21.03 -2.08
C LEU A 717 24.59 19.97 -1.14
N SER A 718 23.88 20.41 -0.11
CA SER A 718 23.15 19.55 0.82
C SER A 718 21.67 19.85 0.69
N GLY A 719 20.86 18.82 0.47
CA GLY A 719 19.45 18.98 0.19
C GLY A 719 18.76 17.63 0.06
N TRP A 720 17.48 17.68 -0.28
CA TRP A 720 16.66 16.49 -0.53
C TRP A 720 15.72 16.78 -1.70
N VAL A 721 15.15 15.72 -2.28
CA VAL A 721 14.16 15.84 -3.36
C VAL A 721 12.85 15.21 -2.91
N ASP A 722 11.75 15.91 -3.15
CA ASP A 722 10.42 15.30 -3.02
C ASP A 722 10.15 14.51 -4.31
N TRP A 723 10.54 13.23 -4.29
CA TRP A 723 10.62 12.38 -5.47
C TRP A 723 9.25 12.12 -6.10
N ALA A 724 9.17 12.30 -7.42
CA ALA A 724 8.02 11.94 -8.26
C ALA A 724 8.07 10.44 -8.58
N ASP A 725 6.96 9.70 -8.51
CA ASP A 725 6.95 8.29 -8.91
C ASP A 725 6.72 8.11 -10.42
N GLY A 726 6.82 6.87 -10.92
CA GLY A 726 6.66 6.56 -12.34
C GLY A 726 5.35 7.07 -12.93
N SER A 727 4.25 6.98 -12.18
CA SER A 727 2.95 7.55 -12.53
C SER A 727 2.96 9.07 -12.67
N THR A 728 3.63 9.79 -11.75
CA THR A 728 3.84 11.25 -11.85
C THR A 728 4.69 11.63 -13.07
N PHE A 729 5.76 10.87 -13.36
CA PHE A 729 6.59 11.07 -14.55
C PHE A 729 5.77 10.87 -15.84
N LEU A 730 4.91 9.85 -15.86
CA LEU A 730 4.00 9.59 -16.96
C LEU A 730 3.05 10.77 -17.17
N ALA A 731 2.30 11.19 -16.14
CA ALA A 731 1.36 12.31 -16.23
C ALA A 731 2.01 13.59 -16.78
N ALA A 732 3.20 13.94 -16.27
CA ALA A 732 3.95 15.12 -16.74
C ALA A 732 4.30 15.03 -18.24
N MET A 733 4.77 13.86 -18.69
CA MET A 733 5.10 13.62 -20.11
C MET A 733 3.84 13.71 -20.99
N GLN A 734 2.73 13.14 -20.55
CA GLN A 734 1.46 13.22 -21.25
C GLN A 734 0.96 14.67 -21.40
N ALA A 735 1.12 15.47 -20.34
CA ALA A 735 0.81 16.89 -20.34
C ALA A 735 1.81 17.75 -21.14
N HIS A 736 2.78 17.14 -21.84
CA HIS A 736 3.86 17.82 -22.56
C HIS A 736 4.71 18.75 -21.66
N LYS A 737 4.87 18.36 -20.40
CA LYS A 737 5.73 19.04 -19.41
C LYS A 737 7.00 18.21 -19.20
N ASP A 738 8.08 18.57 -19.89
CA ASP A 738 9.36 17.89 -19.74
C ASP A 738 9.91 18.05 -18.31
N LEU A 739 10.17 16.94 -17.64
CA LEU A 739 10.84 16.95 -16.33
C LEU A 739 12.33 17.23 -16.53
N THR A 740 12.75 18.36 -15.97
CA THR A 740 14.06 18.97 -16.12
C THR A 740 14.88 18.68 -14.88
N PHE A 741 15.73 17.66 -14.95
CA PHE A 741 16.77 17.44 -13.95
C PHE A 741 17.63 18.70 -13.81
N PRO A 742 18.17 19.00 -12.61
CA PRO A 742 18.93 20.21 -12.41
C PRO A 742 20.12 20.29 -13.35
N TYR A 743 20.23 21.44 -14.03
CA TYR A 743 21.38 21.78 -14.85
C TYR A 743 22.02 23.06 -14.33
N ILE A 744 23.31 23.24 -14.66
CA ILE A 744 24.08 24.41 -14.22
C ILE A 744 24.38 25.32 -15.38
N GLN A 745 24.07 26.61 -15.19
CA GLN A 745 24.51 27.70 -16.05
C GLN A 745 25.51 28.63 -15.34
N VAL A 746 26.40 29.21 -16.15
CA VAL A 746 27.33 30.27 -15.74
C VAL A 746 27.32 31.40 -16.77
N LYS A 747 27.85 32.56 -16.43
CA LYS A 747 27.92 33.69 -17.38
C LYS A 747 29.12 33.58 -18.31
N ASP A 748 28.87 33.75 -19.60
CA ASP A 748 29.91 33.97 -20.61
C ASP A 748 30.51 35.39 -20.53
N ALA A 749 31.48 35.69 -21.40
CA ALA A 749 32.15 36.99 -21.44
C ALA A 749 31.21 38.17 -21.79
N ALA A 750 30.05 37.90 -22.38
CA ALA A 750 29.01 38.89 -22.69
C ALA A 750 28.00 39.05 -21.54
N GLY A 751 28.14 38.28 -20.44
CA GLY A 751 27.23 38.28 -19.30
C GLY A 751 25.96 37.46 -19.52
N GLN A 752 25.90 36.65 -20.58
CA GLN A 752 24.76 35.77 -20.85
C GLN A 752 24.93 34.42 -20.15
N TRP A 753 23.82 33.87 -19.63
CA TRP A 753 23.81 32.53 -19.07
C TRP A 753 24.03 31.46 -20.15
N LYS A 754 24.91 30.51 -19.88
CA LYS A 754 25.21 29.35 -20.73
C LYS A 754 25.26 28.09 -19.89
N THR A 755 24.57 27.04 -20.34
CA THR A 755 24.64 25.72 -19.72
C THR A 755 26.05 25.13 -19.88
N VAL A 756 26.62 24.66 -18.78
CA VAL A 756 27.96 24.02 -18.72
C VAL A 756 27.93 22.62 -18.12
N ILE A 757 26.81 22.25 -17.52
CA ILE A 757 26.46 20.90 -17.06
C ILE A 757 24.97 20.71 -17.33
N GLU A 758 24.61 19.77 -18.21
CA GLU A 758 23.22 19.46 -18.60
C GLU A 758 22.47 18.63 -17.55
N ASP A 759 23.19 17.85 -16.74
CA ASP A 759 22.64 17.06 -15.63
C ASP A 759 23.68 17.04 -14.50
N MET A 760 23.42 17.81 -13.44
CA MET A 760 24.29 17.81 -12.25
C MET A 760 23.96 16.68 -11.27
N GLY A 761 22.82 16.00 -11.47
CA GLY A 761 22.19 15.05 -10.56
C GLY A 761 21.29 15.72 -9.50
N ILE A 762 20.64 14.89 -8.70
CA ILE A 762 19.81 15.27 -7.55
C ILE A 762 20.21 14.47 -6.31
N PRO A 763 19.95 14.99 -5.09
CA PRO A 763 20.06 14.18 -3.87
C PRO A 763 19.31 12.84 -4.04
N SER A 764 19.97 11.74 -3.70
CA SER A 764 19.37 10.39 -3.78
C SER A 764 18.36 10.20 -2.63
N GLY A 765 17.13 10.67 -2.81
CA GLY A 765 16.04 10.53 -1.85
C GLY A 765 16.02 11.59 -0.74
N LYS A 766 16.24 11.17 0.52
CA LYS A 766 16.20 12.05 1.72
C LYS A 766 17.48 12.91 1.80
N PRO A 767 17.73 13.71 2.87
CA PRO A 767 18.85 14.64 2.88
C PRO A 767 20.21 14.00 2.60
N LYS A 768 20.78 14.33 1.44
CA LYS A 768 22.11 13.90 1.00
C LYS A 768 23.02 15.11 0.77
N THR A 769 24.33 14.87 0.79
CA THR A 769 25.32 15.85 0.30
C THR A 769 25.87 15.36 -1.03
N MET A 770 25.86 16.22 -2.04
CA MET A 770 26.39 15.92 -3.37
C MET A 770 27.48 16.92 -3.78
N ALA A 771 28.31 16.50 -4.73
CA ALA A 771 29.39 17.31 -5.28
C ALA A 771 29.27 17.45 -6.80
N VAL A 772 29.54 18.66 -7.30
CA VAL A 772 29.53 18.98 -8.73
C VAL A 772 30.83 19.70 -9.10
N ASP A 773 31.64 19.05 -9.93
CA ASP A 773 32.93 19.60 -10.36
C ASP A 773 32.73 20.70 -11.42
N LEU A 774 33.01 21.95 -11.04
CA LEU A 774 32.95 23.15 -11.88
C LEU A 774 34.34 23.56 -12.39
N SER A 775 35.38 22.75 -12.15
CA SER A 775 36.74 23.08 -12.58
C SER A 775 36.83 23.20 -14.09
N GLY A 776 37.33 24.34 -14.57
CA GLY A 776 37.44 24.68 -15.98
C GLY A 776 36.11 25.06 -16.65
N LYS A 777 34.99 25.08 -15.91
CA LYS A 777 33.65 25.31 -16.47
C LYS A 777 33.19 26.76 -16.42
N PHE A 778 33.82 27.64 -15.64
CA PHE A 778 33.47 29.07 -15.70
C PHE A 778 33.95 29.68 -17.02
N LEU A 779 33.05 30.35 -17.73
CA LEU A 779 33.27 30.91 -19.06
C LEU A 779 33.74 32.38 -19.04
N SER A 780 33.81 33.00 -17.86
CA SER A 780 34.23 34.38 -17.66
C SER A 780 34.82 34.59 -16.25
N ALA A 781 35.09 35.86 -15.89
CA ALA A 781 35.47 36.23 -14.53
C ALA A 781 34.29 36.20 -13.54
N SER A 782 33.04 36.10 -14.01
CA SER A 782 31.87 35.98 -13.13
C SER A 782 31.92 34.64 -12.39
N ARG A 783 31.48 34.66 -11.13
CA ARG A 783 31.32 33.50 -10.25
C ARG A 783 29.86 33.32 -9.85
N GLU A 784 28.99 33.78 -10.73
CA GLU A 784 27.57 33.52 -10.63
C GLU A 784 27.28 32.15 -11.25
N VAL A 785 26.51 31.36 -10.51
CA VAL A 785 26.08 30.02 -10.87
C VAL A 785 24.57 30.01 -10.77
N GLN A 786 23.90 29.52 -11.80
CA GLN A 786 22.46 29.35 -11.82
C GLN A 786 22.14 27.87 -11.89
N ILE A 787 21.31 27.40 -10.96
CA ILE A 787 20.75 26.04 -10.98
C ILE A 787 19.31 26.17 -11.47
N VAL A 788 18.93 25.41 -12.50
CA VAL A 788 17.58 25.46 -13.09
C VAL A 788 16.98 24.07 -13.11
N THR A 789 15.72 23.94 -12.69
CA THR A 789 14.99 22.67 -12.66
C THR A 789 13.48 22.93 -12.54
N ASN A 790 12.66 21.93 -12.83
CA ASN A 790 11.24 21.90 -12.44
C ASN A 790 10.94 20.70 -11.51
N LEU A 791 11.99 20.05 -11.00
CA LEU A 791 11.87 19.05 -9.95
C LEU A 791 11.78 19.72 -8.59
N CYS A 792 11.08 19.03 -7.70
CA CYS A 792 10.81 19.45 -6.34
C CYS A 792 12.02 19.29 -5.40
N VAL A 793 13.09 20.02 -5.65
CA VAL A 793 14.38 19.93 -4.93
C VAL A 793 14.51 21.06 -3.90
N TYR A 794 14.95 20.70 -2.69
CA TYR A 794 15.10 21.61 -1.57
C TYR A 794 16.53 21.64 -1.05
N TRP A 795 17.18 22.79 -1.17
CA TRP A 795 18.58 23.00 -0.77
C TRP A 795 18.68 23.68 0.60
N ASP A 796 19.49 23.11 1.50
CA ASP A 796 19.72 23.59 2.88
C ASP A 796 21.09 24.28 3.01
N GLU A 797 22.09 23.79 2.29
CA GLU A 797 23.44 24.35 2.34
C GLU A 797 24.13 24.23 0.98
N ILE A 798 24.69 25.35 0.49
CA ILE A 798 25.43 25.40 -0.76
C ILE A 798 26.71 26.23 -0.55
N PHE A 799 27.86 25.67 -0.95
CA PHE A 799 29.14 26.36 -0.94
C PHE A 799 30.10 25.85 -2.02
N LEU A 800 31.10 26.66 -2.37
CA LEU A 800 32.23 26.26 -3.20
C LEU A 800 33.42 25.79 -2.37
N VAL A 801 34.14 24.82 -2.91
CA VAL A 801 35.48 24.41 -2.49
C VAL A 801 36.41 24.61 -3.68
N GLU A 802 37.53 25.31 -3.49
CA GLU A 802 38.46 25.62 -4.60
C GLU A 802 39.51 24.52 -4.84
N ASP A 803 39.69 23.63 -3.86
CA ASP A 803 40.51 22.44 -4.01
C ASP A 803 39.64 21.19 -4.21
N SER A 804 39.84 20.54 -5.36
CA SER A 804 39.16 19.31 -5.74
C SER A 804 40.04 18.08 -5.52
N ALA A 805 41.25 18.24 -4.95
CA ALA A 805 42.16 17.13 -4.74
C ALA A 805 41.57 16.08 -3.78
N ALA A 806 41.98 14.83 -3.96
CA ALA A 806 41.61 13.76 -3.03
C ALA A 806 42.16 14.10 -1.63
N PRO A 807 41.32 14.12 -0.59
CA PRO A 807 41.77 14.47 0.76
C PRO A 807 42.71 13.40 1.31
N PRO A 808 43.69 13.76 2.16
CA PRO A 808 44.45 12.80 2.94
C PRO A 808 43.47 11.95 3.76
N SER A 809 43.41 10.66 3.47
CA SER A 809 42.46 9.74 4.09
C SER A 809 43.01 8.32 4.09
N ARG A 810 42.50 7.50 5.00
CA ARG A 810 42.76 6.06 5.07
C ARG A 810 41.43 5.34 5.23
N MET A 811 41.04 4.61 4.20
CA MET A 811 39.86 3.73 4.20
C MET A 811 40.28 2.35 4.70
N THR A 812 39.57 1.80 5.68
CA THR A 812 39.79 0.45 6.20
C THR A 812 38.45 -0.28 6.28
N THR A 813 38.32 -1.39 5.54
CA THR A 813 37.12 -2.24 5.63
C THR A 813 36.98 -2.78 7.05
N VAL A 814 35.80 -2.58 7.64
CA VAL A 814 35.47 -3.10 8.96
C VAL A 814 34.91 -4.51 8.79
N PRO A 815 35.50 -5.54 9.42
CA PRO A 815 35.04 -6.92 9.26
C PRO A 815 33.58 -7.09 9.69
N ASN A 816 32.77 -7.71 8.83
CA ASN A 816 31.43 -8.17 9.20
C ASN A 816 31.52 -9.27 10.27
N VAL A 817 30.66 -9.20 11.28
CA VAL A 817 30.51 -10.23 12.32
C VAL A 817 29.30 -11.10 12.04
N SER A 818 28.19 -10.48 11.68
CA SER A 818 26.94 -11.18 11.37
C SER A 818 25.93 -10.25 10.71
N ALA A 819 25.12 -10.81 9.82
CA ALA A 819 23.91 -10.18 9.33
C ALA A 819 22.71 -11.09 9.61
N ASP A 820 21.63 -10.51 10.13
CA ASP A 820 20.40 -11.24 10.48
C ASP A 820 19.18 -10.49 9.93
N LEU A 821 18.36 -11.19 9.15
CA LEU A 821 17.10 -10.67 8.62
C LEU A 821 15.94 -11.15 9.50
N HIS A 822 15.07 -10.24 9.92
CA HIS A 822 13.85 -10.58 10.66
C HIS A 822 12.72 -9.57 10.40
N PHE A 823 11.48 -9.95 10.73
CA PHE A 823 10.39 -8.97 10.76
C PHE A 823 10.56 -8.06 11.97
N ARG A 824 10.57 -6.75 11.73
CA ARG A 824 10.59 -5.74 12.79
C ARG A 824 9.28 -5.00 12.91
N GLY A 825 8.57 -4.75 11.82
CA GLY A 825 7.51 -3.74 11.75
C GLY A 825 8.05 -2.37 11.33
N PHE A 826 7.22 -1.34 11.53
CA PHE A 826 7.34 -0.03 10.93
C PHE A 826 7.69 1.05 11.95
N SER A 827 8.70 1.86 11.67
CA SER A 827 9.03 3.03 12.50
C SER A 827 7.93 4.09 12.42
N LYS A 828 7.68 4.80 13.52
CA LYS A 828 6.76 5.95 13.49
C LYS A 828 7.33 7.05 12.60
N ALA A 829 6.68 7.30 11.48
CA ALA A 829 7.00 8.41 10.58
C ALA A 829 6.50 9.75 11.12
N THR A 830 7.31 10.80 10.95
CA THR A 830 6.93 12.20 11.13
C THR A 830 6.96 12.87 9.76
N ILE A 831 5.81 13.35 9.31
CA ILE A 831 5.61 13.90 7.97
C ILE A 831 5.25 15.38 8.12
N HIS A 832 5.92 16.25 7.36
CA HIS A 832 5.58 17.66 7.33
C HIS A 832 4.21 17.85 6.66
N PRO A 833 3.27 18.62 7.24
CA PRO A 833 1.90 18.75 6.70
C PRO A 833 1.83 19.22 5.24
N GLU A 834 2.79 20.06 4.83
CA GLU A 834 2.91 20.59 3.46
C GLU A 834 3.97 19.87 2.61
N ARG A 835 4.55 18.75 3.09
CA ARG A 835 5.67 18.04 2.41
C ARG A 835 6.88 18.93 2.03
N LYS A 836 7.13 19.97 2.81
CA LYS A 836 8.29 20.86 2.66
C LYS A 836 9.51 20.41 3.48
N GLN A 837 9.42 19.27 4.14
CA GLN A 837 10.54 18.62 4.81
C GLN A 837 10.46 17.11 4.55
N PRO A 838 11.61 16.43 4.51
CA PRO A 838 11.64 14.99 4.31
C PRO A 838 11.06 14.29 5.54
N GLU A 839 10.44 13.15 5.31
CA GLU A 839 9.94 12.29 6.38
C GLU A 839 11.07 11.85 7.31
N ARG A 840 10.77 11.79 8.61
CA ARG A 840 11.70 11.26 9.63
C ARG A 840 11.12 10.04 10.31
N PHE A 841 11.98 9.12 10.72
CA PHE A 841 11.57 7.84 11.31
C PHE A 841 12.11 7.71 12.72
N ASP A 842 11.23 7.44 13.68
CA ASP A 842 11.62 7.11 15.05
C ASP A 842 11.82 5.60 15.19
N TYR A 843 13.08 5.19 15.31
CA TYR A 843 13.44 3.78 15.47
C TYR A 843 12.87 3.13 16.73
N GLN A 844 12.74 3.89 17.83
CA GLN A 844 12.30 3.34 19.10
C GLN A 844 10.80 3.06 19.13
N THR A 845 10.03 3.80 18.33
CA THR A 845 8.58 3.66 18.27
C THR A 845 8.19 2.81 17.08
N VAL A 846 8.06 1.50 17.32
CA VAL A 846 7.66 0.53 16.30
C VAL A 846 6.15 0.33 16.32
N SER A 847 5.52 0.60 15.19
CA SER A 847 4.18 0.14 14.84
C SER A 847 4.29 -1.17 14.09
N PHE A 848 3.26 -1.98 14.17
CA PHE A 848 3.20 -3.21 13.40
C PHE A 848 1.96 -3.30 12.54
N THR A 849 1.12 -2.27 12.63
CA THR A 849 0.02 -2.04 11.70
C THR A 849 0.64 -1.58 10.40
N SER A 850 0.63 -2.47 9.41
CA SER A 850 1.05 -2.12 8.06
C SER A 850 0.00 -1.28 7.36
N MET A 851 0.45 -0.48 6.40
CA MET A 851 -0.38 0.31 5.50
C MET A 851 -0.45 -0.30 4.09
N TRP A 852 0.29 -1.39 3.85
CA TRP A 852 0.27 -2.17 2.61
C TRP A 852 0.60 -3.64 2.88
N ASN A 853 0.23 -4.51 1.95
CA ASN A 853 0.79 -5.86 1.89
C ASN A 853 2.10 -5.82 1.08
N PRO A 854 3.18 -6.49 1.51
CA PRO A 854 4.32 -6.78 0.66
C PRO A 854 3.89 -7.32 -0.69
N THR A 855 4.62 -6.91 -1.72
CA THR A 855 4.43 -7.36 -3.10
C THR A 855 4.49 -8.90 -3.19
N SER A 856 3.65 -9.49 -4.04
CA SER A 856 3.55 -10.95 -4.16
C SER A 856 4.87 -11.56 -4.61
N GLY A 857 5.27 -12.70 -4.03
CA GLY A 857 6.51 -13.39 -4.38
C GLY A 857 7.21 -13.98 -3.17
N ASN A 858 8.40 -14.52 -3.41
CA ASN A 858 9.24 -15.07 -2.36
C ASN A 858 10.37 -14.10 -2.00
N TYR A 859 10.50 -13.86 -0.70
CA TYR A 859 11.53 -13.08 -0.05
C TYR A 859 12.53 -14.00 0.64
N THR A 860 13.63 -13.41 1.11
CA THR A 860 14.63 -14.14 1.90
C THR A 860 14.03 -14.58 3.24
N ARG A 861 14.33 -15.83 3.64
CA ARG A 861 13.97 -16.39 4.95
C ARG A 861 14.60 -15.56 6.06
N TYR A 862 13.94 -15.55 7.21
CA TYR A 862 14.54 -14.94 8.39
C TYR A 862 15.72 -15.75 8.94
N GLY A 863 16.54 -15.06 9.73
CA GLY A 863 17.76 -15.57 10.33
C GLY A 863 19.02 -15.06 9.64
N ALA A 864 20.12 -15.80 9.83
CA ALA A 864 21.44 -15.45 9.31
C ALA A 864 21.47 -15.40 7.77
N VAL A 865 22.06 -14.31 7.25
CA VAL A 865 22.19 -13.97 5.82
C VAL A 865 23.56 -13.34 5.50
N ASP A 866 24.56 -13.46 6.37
CA ASP A 866 25.88 -12.85 6.20
C ASP A 866 26.59 -13.25 4.90
N GLU A 867 26.42 -14.49 4.45
CA GLU A 867 27.01 -14.97 3.19
C GLU A 867 26.40 -14.36 1.92
N LEU A 868 25.18 -13.81 2.02
CA LEU A 868 24.48 -13.14 0.92
C LEU A 868 24.84 -11.66 0.78
N LEU A 869 25.63 -11.12 1.71
CA LEU A 869 25.96 -9.69 1.76
C LEU A 869 27.46 -9.42 1.64
N ALA A 870 28.23 -10.46 1.31
CA ALA A 870 29.68 -10.44 1.36
C ALA A 870 30.29 -9.80 0.11
N GLU A 871 29.80 -10.14 -1.08
CA GLU A 871 30.31 -9.72 -2.39
C GLU A 871 29.14 -9.58 -3.38
N PRO A 872 29.24 -8.69 -4.39
CA PRO A 872 28.22 -8.56 -5.43
C PRO A 872 28.29 -9.77 -6.37
N ASP A 873 27.41 -10.74 -6.16
CA ASP A 873 27.38 -12.02 -6.88
C ASP A 873 25.96 -12.50 -7.25
N ASP A 874 25.00 -11.58 -7.28
CA ASP A 874 23.58 -11.78 -7.61
C ASP A 874 22.83 -12.72 -6.62
N ARG A 875 23.40 -13.00 -5.44
CA ARG A 875 22.76 -13.77 -4.36
C ARG A 875 22.28 -12.84 -3.26
N MET A 876 21.12 -12.25 -3.51
CA MET A 876 20.63 -11.13 -2.71
C MET A 876 19.80 -11.52 -1.49
N VAL A 877 19.85 -10.66 -0.47
CA VAL A 877 18.79 -10.53 0.54
C VAL A 877 17.62 -9.76 -0.06
N ILE A 878 16.45 -10.41 -0.15
CA ILE A 878 15.21 -9.78 -0.59
C ILE A 878 14.37 -9.44 0.65
N MET A 879 14.17 -8.14 0.87
CA MET A 879 13.40 -7.58 1.97
C MET A 879 12.06 -7.05 1.46
N GLY A 880 11.02 -7.20 2.28
CA GLY A 880 9.72 -6.58 2.05
C GLY A 880 9.31 -5.73 3.23
N SER A 881 8.19 -5.04 3.06
CA SER A 881 7.65 -4.11 4.06
C SER A 881 7.61 -4.66 5.49
N GLY A 882 8.23 -3.91 6.40
CA GLY A 882 8.37 -4.22 7.83
C GLY A 882 9.56 -5.11 8.18
N ASP A 883 10.37 -5.55 7.21
CA ASP A 883 11.58 -6.29 7.49
C ASP A 883 12.73 -5.38 7.96
N GLU A 884 13.57 -5.90 8.85
CA GLU A 884 14.83 -5.31 9.28
C GLU A 884 15.99 -6.26 8.98
N LEU A 885 17.03 -5.70 8.39
CA LEU A 885 18.35 -6.29 8.32
C LEU A 885 19.24 -5.70 9.42
N ARG A 886 19.64 -6.56 10.35
CA ARG A 886 20.56 -6.24 11.45
C ARG A 886 21.98 -6.58 11.05
N LEU A 887 22.85 -5.58 11.05
CA LEU A 887 24.26 -5.70 10.68
C LEU A 887 25.17 -5.40 11.88
N LEU A 888 26.11 -6.30 12.15
CA LEU A 888 27.11 -6.15 13.20
C LEU A 888 28.51 -6.18 12.59
N PHE A 889 29.32 -5.18 12.88
CA PHE A 889 30.70 -5.07 12.41
C PHE A 889 31.68 -5.03 13.58
N ASN A 890 32.85 -5.61 13.43
CA ASN A 890 33.86 -5.67 14.49
C ASN A 890 34.51 -4.30 14.67
N ALA A 891 34.32 -3.67 15.83
CA ALA A 891 34.95 -2.38 16.12
C ALA A 891 36.42 -2.51 16.55
N GLY A 892 36.86 -3.72 16.91
CA GLY A 892 38.23 -4.03 17.29
C GLY A 892 39.16 -4.20 16.09
N GLY A 893 40.46 -4.00 16.30
CA GLY A 893 41.49 -4.24 15.27
C GLY A 893 41.59 -3.17 14.19
N LEU A 894 40.79 -2.11 14.27
CA LEU A 894 40.99 -0.93 13.42
C LEU A 894 42.30 -0.23 13.78
N PRO A 895 43.03 0.33 12.79
CA PRO A 895 44.30 0.99 13.07
C PRO A 895 44.11 2.20 13.99
N GLU A 896 45.14 2.51 14.80
CA GLU A 896 45.13 3.73 15.61
C GLU A 896 45.03 4.98 14.72
N LEU A 897 44.30 5.97 15.22
CA LEU A 897 44.17 7.26 14.55
C LEU A 897 45.48 8.04 14.66
N PRO A 898 46.02 8.56 13.55
CA PRO A 898 47.10 9.53 13.63
C PRO A 898 46.69 10.75 14.50
N VAL A 899 47.67 11.40 15.11
CA VAL A 899 47.41 12.59 15.94
C VAL A 899 46.70 13.67 15.10
N GLY A 900 45.58 14.19 15.61
CA GLY A 900 44.77 15.20 14.94
C GLY A 900 43.82 14.68 13.86
N TRP A 901 43.68 13.35 13.72
CA TRP A 901 42.71 12.72 12.82
C TRP A 901 41.43 12.32 13.56
N LYS A 902 40.33 12.24 12.82
CA LYS A 902 39.06 11.66 13.26
C LYS A 902 38.70 10.46 12.36
N ARG A 903 37.70 9.68 12.81
CA ARG A 903 37.14 8.54 12.09
C ARG A 903 35.66 8.80 11.82
N ASP A 904 35.32 8.89 10.55
CA ASP A 904 33.96 8.77 10.05
C ASP A 904 33.80 7.41 9.35
N PHE A 905 32.64 7.12 8.78
CA PHE A 905 32.37 5.84 8.12
C PHE A 905 31.66 6.03 6.80
N LEU A 906 31.89 5.11 5.87
CA LEU A 906 31.08 4.94 4.67
C LEU A 906 30.40 3.57 4.74
N LEU A 907 29.12 3.53 4.42
CA LEU A 907 28.38 2.30 4.20
C LEU A 907 28.17 2.15 2.70
N LEU A 908 28.89 1.20 2.10
CA LEU A 908 28.64 0.76 0.74
C LEU A 908 27.47 -0.23 0.79
N VAL A 909 26.42 0.05 0.01
CA VAL A 909 25.29 -0.84 -0.21
C VAL A 909 25.18 -1.08 -1.70
N ASP A 910 25.23 -2.34 -2.08
CA ASP A 910 25.01 -2.80 -3.44
C ASP A 910 23.64 -3.46 -3.54
N GLY A 911 22.81 -3.00 -4.47
CA GLY A 911 21.48 -3.54 -4.66
C GLY A 911 20.54 -2.67 -5.49
N TRP A 912 19.25 -2.99 -5.36
CA TRP A 912 18.15 -2.34 -6.06
C TRP A 912 16.94 -2.17 -5.15
N ALA A 913 16.12 -1.16 -5.40
CA ALA A 913 14.81 -1.00 -4.76
C ALA A 913 13.72 -0.94 -5.84
N LYS A 914 12.67 -1.74 -5.69
CA LYS A 914 11.51 -1.73 -6.60
C LYS A 914 10.26 -1.35 -5.85
N ASP A 915 9.69 -0.20 -6.22
CA ASP A 915 8.42 0.24 -5.68
C ASP A 915 7.23 -0.55 -6.27
N ALA A 916 6.08 -0.41 -5.62
CA ALA A 916 4.83 -1.03 -6.06
C ALA A 916 3.91 -0.07 -6.86
N ASP A 917 4.46 1.01 -7.43
CA ASP A 917 3.74 1.96 -8.28
C ASP A 917 3.17 1.25 -9.52
N ALA A 918 2.00 1.66 -9.99
CA ALA A 918 1.32 0.98 -11.09
C ALA A 918 2.09 1.09 -12.42
N ASN A 919 2.90 2.14 -12.59
CA ASN A 919 3.75 2.36 -13.75
C ASN A 919 5.19 1.88 -13.56
N THR A 920 5.52 1.27 -12.42
CA THR A 920 6.78 0.54 -12.24
C THR A 920 6.71 -0.86 -12.84
N ALA A 921 7.74 -1.24 -13.60
CA ALA A 921 7.76 -2.51 -14.29
C ALA A 921 7.74 -3.69 -13.32
N PHE A 922 6.77 -4.60 -13.51
CA PHE A 922 6.56 -5.75 -12.63
C PHE A 922 6.41 -5.37 -11.14
N SER A 923 5.81 -4.22 -10.86
CA SER A 923 5.62 -3.67 -9.51
C SER A 923 4.78 -4.55 -8.57
N GLN A 924 3.96 -5.44 -9.13
CA GLN A 924 3.08 -6.33 -8.35
C GLN A 924 3.71 -7.70 -8.06
N THR A 925 4.98 -7.91 -8.40
CA THR A 925 5.70 -9.14 -8.07
C THR A 925 7.15 -8.88 -7.68
N VAL A 926 7.70 -9.71 -6.79
CA VAL A 926 9.15 -9.74 -6.49
C VAL A 926 9.97 -10.09 -7.76
N LEU A 927 9.38 -10.81 -8.71
CA LEU A 927 10.04 -11.18 -9.96
C LEU A 927 9.81 -10.13 -11.06
N PRO A 928 10.61 -10.13 -12.14
CA PRO A 928 11.90 -10.81 -12.27
C PRO A 928 12.96 -10.24 -11.32
N LEU A 929 13.92 -11.08 -10.91
CA LEU A 929 15.06 -10.65 -10.08
C LEU A 929 16.06 -9.84 -10.91
N PRO A 930 16.60 -8.73 -10.38
CA PRO A 930 17.71 -8.02 -11.00
C PRO A 930 19.00 -8.85 -10.93
N PHE A 931 19.98 -8.49 -11.76
CA PHE A 931 21.34 -9.05 -11.72
C PHE A 931 22.32 -8.08 -12.38
N HIS A 932 23.57 -8.07 -11.93
CA HIS A 932 24.60 -7.11 -12.32
C HIS A 932 24.87 -7.04 -13.83
N ALA A 933 24.80 -8.18 -14.52
CA ALA A 933 25.06 -8.26 -15.96
C ALA A 933 23.88 -7.82 -16.84
N MET A 934 22.75 -7.41 -16.26
CA MET A 934 21.58 -6.97 -17.03
C MET A 934 21.86 -5.66 -17.77
N SER A 935 21.41 -5.54 -19.01
CA SER A 935 21.61 -4.30 -19.79
C SER A 935 20.69 -3.16 -19.35
N ARG A 936 19.52 -3.49 -18.81
CA ARG A 936 18.50 -2.59 -18.26
C ARG A 936 17.45 -3.40 -17.51
N TYR A 937 16.54 -2.73 -16.81
CA TYR A 937 15.34 -3.37 -16.24
C TYR A 937 14.06 -2.67 -16.75
N PRO A 938 13.05 -3.40 -17.23
CA PRO A 938 13.03 -4.81 -17.61
C PRO A 938 14.13 -5.21 -18.60
N TYR A 939 14.83 -6.29 -18.30
CA TYR A 939 15.83 -6.82 -19.23
C TYR A 939 15.16 -7.47 -20.45
N PRO A 940 15.79 -7.42 -21.64
CA PRO A 940 15.29 -8.08 -22.84
C PRO A 940 15.08 -9.58 -22.63
N ALA A 941 14.16 -10.21 -23.37
CA ALA A 941 13.88 -11.66 -23.24
C ALA A 941 15.09 -12.59 -23.54
N VAL A 942 16.16 -12.07 -24.16
CA VAL A 942 17.42 -12.81 -24.38
C VAL A 942 18.32 -12.84 -23.14
N GLU A 943 18.07 -11.94 -22.20
CA GLU A 943 18.71 -11.85 -20.90
C GLU A 943 17.83 -12.52 -19.84
N ARG A 944 18.45 -13.05 -18.80
CA ARG A 944 17.77 -13.69 -17.67
C ARG A 944 18.68 -13.70 -16.46
N PHE A 945 18.06 -13.64 -15.29
CA PHE A 945 18.73 -13.93 -14.03
C PHE A 945 19.52 -15.26 -14.12
N PRO A 946 20.75 -15.34 -13.59
CA PRO A 946 21.57 -16.54 -13.65
C PRO A 946 20.84 -17.81 -13.17
N GLN A 947 21.02 -18.91 -13.91
CA GLN A 947 20.36 -20.21 -13.66
C GLN A 947 21.36 -21.34 -13.35
N ASP A 948 22.62 -21.00 -13.07
CA ASP A 948 23.61 -21.99 -12.68
C ASP A 948 23.30 -22.57 -11.27
N PRO A 949 23.96 -23.68 -10.89
CA PRO A 949 23.66 -24.37 -9.65
C PRO A 949 23.81 -23.51 -8.38
N VAL A 950 24.68 -22.49 -8.38
CA VAL A 950 24.95 -21.65 -7.20
C VAL A 950 23.76 -20.74 -6.94
N HIS A 951 23.28 -20.03 -7.96
CA HIS A 951 22.09 -19.18 -7.85
C HIS A 951 20.83 -20.00 -7.56
N ALA A 952 20.68 -21.13 -8.25
CA ALA A 952 19.52 -22.01 -8.02
C ALA A 952 19.48 -22.58 -6.59
N GLU A 953 20.65 -22.87 -5.99
CA GLU A 953 20.71 -23.27 -4.58
C GLU A 953 20.43 -22.11 -3.63
N CYS A 954 20.99 -20.92 -3.91
CA CYS A 954 20.68 -19.71 -3.15
C CYS A 954 19.17 -19.48 -3.06
N LEU A 955 18.47 -19.47 -4.20
CA LEU A 955 17.02 -19.28 -4.23
C LEU A 955 16.26 -20.37 -3.45
N ARG A 956 16.72 -21.63 -3.49
CA ARG A 956 16.12 -22.74 -2.73
C ARG A 956 16.36 -22.64 -1.23
N GLN A 957 17.52 -22.14 -0.81
CA GLN A 957 17.92 -22.08 0.59
C GLN A 957 17.43 -20.80 1.28
N TYR A 958 17.43 -19.68 0.56
CA TYR A 958 17.17 -18.37 1.11
C TYR A 958 15.82 -17.81 0.69
N ASN A 959 15.49 -17.81 -0.60
CA ASN A 959 14.28 -17.17 -1.14
C ASN A 959 13.04 -18.07 -0.99
N THR A 960 12.74 -18.41 0.26
CA THR A 960 11.70 -19.37 0.64
C THR A 960 10.57 -18.75 1.43
N ARG A 961 10.68 -17.49 1.86
CA ARG A 961 9.62 -16.84 2.65
C ARG A 961 8.58 -16.22 1.72
N PRO A 962 7.29 -16.55 1.85
CA PRO A 962 6.27 -15.89 1.05
C PRO A 962 6.03 -14.45 1.49
N ALA A 963 5.50 -13.62 0.60
CA ALA A 963 4.97 -12.31 0.94
C ALA A 963 4.04 -12.39 2.16
N LEU A 964 4.28 -11.55 3.17
CA LEU A 964 3.41 -11.52 4.34
C LEU A 964 2.07 -10.90 3.99
N ARG A 965 0.96 -11.44 4.52
CA ARG A 965 -0.35 -10.76 4.47
C ARG A 965 -0.57 -9.97 5.75
N LEU A 966 -0.03 -8.75 5.77
CA LEU A 966 -0.07 -7.81 6.90
C LEU A 966 -1.43 -7.10 7.02
N ILE A 967 -2.13 -6.91 5.91
CA ILE A 967 -3.48 -6.37 5.82
C ILE A 967 -4.43 -7.49 5.37
N ARG A 968 -5.28 -7.93 6.30
CA ARG A 968 -6.34 -8.91 6.06
C ARG A 968 -7.70 -8.21 5.91
N ASN A 969 -8.64 -8.88 5.24
CA ASN A 969 -10.00 -8.39 5.02
C ASN A 969 -10.68 -8.19 6.39
N LEU A 970 -11.50 -7.16 6.54
CA LEU A 970 -12.19 -6.86 7.81
C LEU A 970 -13.29 -7.89 8.17
N THR A 971 -13.54 -8.89 7.33
CA THR A 971 -14.46 -10.01 7.55
C THR A 971 -13.78 -11.37 7.38
N SER A 972 -14.12 -12.34 8.23
CA SER A 972 -13.60 -13.71 8.16
C SER A 972 -14.52 -14.64 7.36
N GLY A 973 -14.06 -15.09 6.19
CA GLY A 973 -14.57 -16.28 5.49
C GLY A 973 -15.60 -16.04 4.39
N THR A 974 -15.27 -16.51 3.17
CA THR A 974 -16.13 -16.91 2.02
C THR A 974 -17.23 -15.98 1.47
N ASP A 975 -17.61 -14.90 2.15
CA ASP A 975 -18.66 -13.98 1.69
C ASP A 975 -18.18 -13.01 0.58
N ASP A 976 -16.88 -12.97 0.29
CA ASP A 976 -16.32 -12.13 -0.79
C ASP A 976 -16.82 -12.53 -2.19
N ARG A 977 -17.32 -13.77 -2.38
CA ARG A 977 -17.92 -14.17 -3.67
C ARG A 977 -19.36 -13.68 -3.85
N LEU A 978 -19.97 -13.10 -2.82
CA LEU A 978 -21.34 -12.58 -2.87
C LEU A 978 -21.42 -11.07 -2.55
N SER A 979 -20.40 -10.48 -1.92
CA SER A 979 -20.33 -9.03 -1.70
C SER A 979 -19.87 -8.23 -2.93
N SER A 980 -19.30 -8.89 -3.94
CA SER A 980 -19.08 -8.33 -5.29
C SER A 980 -20.38 -8.24 -6.07
N SER A 981 -21.39 -7.54 -5.55
CA SER A 981 -22.58 -7.21 -6.32
C SER A 981 -23.30 -5.96 -5.80
N VAL A 982 -23.27 -4.94 -6.65
CA VAL A 982 -24.23 -3.82 -6.73
C VAL A 982 -24.14 -2.79 -5.60
N SER A 983 -23.36 -1.73 -5.82
CA SER A 983 -23.62 -0.39 -5.26
C SER A 983 -24.94 0.15 -5.83
N ARG A 984 -26.04 -0.40 -5.33
CA ARG A 984 -27.42 0.09 -5.31
C ARG A 984 -28.23 -1.03 -4.69
N LEU A 985 -28.44 -0.96 -3.38
CA LEU A 985 -29.44 -1.78 -2.69
C LEU A 985 -30.80 -1.49 -3.31
N SER A 986 -31.21 -2.29 -4.29
CA SER A 986 -32.58 -2.38 -4.77
C SER A 986 -33.42 -3.12 -3.71
N ALA A 987 -33.65 -2.46 -2.58
CA ALA A 987 -34.78 -2.81 -1.73
C ALA A 987 -36.06 -2.25 -2.37
N GLY A 988 -36.51 -2.86 -3.46
CA GLY A 988 -37.88 -2.67 -3.93
C GLY A 988 -38.85 -3.37 -2.96
N PRO A 989 -39.93 -2.71 -2.49
CA PRO A 989 -41.06 -3.46 -1.97
C PRO A 989 -41.69 -4.23 -3.13
N ARG A 990 -42.19 -5.44 -2.87
CA ARG A 990 -43.16 -6.08 -3.76
C ARG A 990 -44.36 -5.19 -4.01
#